data_AF-A0A817VZ38-F1
#
_entry.id   AF-A0A817VZ38-F1
#
_cell.length_a   1.000
_cell.length_b   1.000
_cell.length_c   1.000
_cell.angle_alpha   90.00
_cell.angle_beta   90.00
_cell.angle_gamma   90.00
#
_symmetry.space_group_name_H-M   'P 1'
#
loop_
_entity.id
_entity.type
_entity.pdbx_description
1 polymer ?
#
loop_
_entity_poly.entity_id
_entity_poly.type
_entity_poly.pdbx_seq_one_letter_code
_entity_poly.pdbx_strand_id
1 'polypeptide(L)'
;IDMISKYSSIFNDHLNGKVEEKYKNTIEYLFKHLNSFSIKIDPFLSKIRLEDSDIKIIENYINILRLAKETSILEDQLSKYVEKIKNKNKISNNLNKIYNDFISKILEHFNEIHRRIEELFRKNGDYALEHVEELFIQLNLIHELPEIKIVTARIYYHSIENIRGYMQKRQKDTEQLLLTFDHQSGMMICRHLARSLARLTSLKWFDRFSPGTYQLMMCHIHKELEEHVKQLESRLKKINFTLKCPENIHLAHDIIDKIELMSILESYIPQIKFFRDQINEYFINIIQNAFEYIKKTFNLSEKTIKHLKEKLNPLEEIKNQCDYLNPALDYLKKSGYQDFSILNDQIENLKIKQCQNLEPFEAKKSQIEIQLDDINSIMQNYSMLISSKESEGVLVRMISKVAITFQKPDRNPDSYLKEKGYSKYEDVEKVFENLQIIYFDMLQSIDDKRNEFKNSLDPLISIKEKYISLSPSSEIISFKQKVFLEEKEYTSYESLEQDILRKKIIIEEYEKNNAIYYFSDKLDASVANNALIYVSNCKKLENFQLNKMLDDMNSLLQKYIKEYGNFLYREIDRNFKHITNVNETDIRQYSKDFDNYFQELNSLNKYANLFQCISGDEKLENYYRQFLNYHRFLDNQMECSSMSSKYKELKHLLVIAQSLTCLDRFSSFSLSDYGFRGLYKQYHLEIFQIYQDAHKLITDYISKGDCAYVDIALADIDENFSNSKYLNQIKYDLECSLNKLMKHTKSMAYWIEGNISKEKNNIRLINDNIENISIILTKNRIMNLIDEKTRDNLRKFPNEIHQILTKIFIHEVHSIDLFIHVNYYLEAEQSIENLTHALRELSDNYKSNVVYEKKEQLQKRLNHLLDDILQRYDFSDMETFYIHPPKDIFEQLKRVLLSGNPKYVDIYKSLLEKIRVYFSSNLDKLQNDSSKDHLQKILLLKNAFYFLPDELKILFQFHIDQLN
;
A
#
# COMPACT_ATOMS: atom_id res chain seq x y z
N ILE A 1 28.28 -88.52 66.39
CA ILE A 1 27.95 -88.26 67.82
C ILE A 1 27.13 -89.41 68.37
N ASP A 2 26.05 -89.82 67.70
CA ASP A 2 25.25 -90.99 68.07
C ASP A 2 26.05 -92.27 68.23
N MET A 3 26.92 -92.60 67.26
CA MET A 3 27.83 -93.75 67.40
C MET A 3 28.70 -93.62 68.67
N ILE A 4 29.26 -92.45 68.94
CA ILE A 4 30.20 -92.29 70.05
C ILE A 4 29.45 -92.34 71.40
N SER A 5 28.26 -91.76 71.52
CA SER A 5 27.43 -91.83 72.73
C SER A 5 26.93 -93.25 73.02
N LYS A 6 26.38 -93.91 72.00
CA LYS A 6 25.77 -95.24 72.11
C LYS A 6 26.79 -96.33 72.44
N TYR A 7 28.05 -96.10 72.06
CA TYR A 7 29.16 -97.01 72.35
C TYR A 7 30.07 -96.54 73.50
N SER A 8 30.01 -95.29 74.00
CA SER A 8 30.91 -94.84 75.09
C SER A 8 30.63 -95.52 76.43
N SER A 9 29.37 -95.84 76.72
CA SER A 9 29.02 -96.62 77.93
C SER A 9 29.54 -98.05 77.84
N ILE A 10 29.58 -98.63 76.63
CA ILE A 10 30.06 -100.00 76.37
C ILE A 10 31.59 -100.06 76.38
N PHE A 11 32.27 -99.02 75.89
CA PHE A 11 33.73 -98.95 75.84
C PHE A 11 34.39 -98.40 77.12
N ASN A 12 33.63 -97.86 78.07
CA ASN A 12 34.16 -97.35 79.34
C ASN A 12 34.90 -98.43 80.14
N ASP A 13 34.39 -99.66 80.09
CA ASP A 13 34.98 -100.80 80.80
C ASP A 13 36.28 -101.32 80.16
N HIS A 14 36.58 -100.90 78.92
CA HIS A 14 37.73 -101.41 78.14
C HIS A 14 38.75 -100.36 77.72
N LEU A 15 38.43 -99.05 77.78
CA LEU A 15 39.28 -97.99 77.23
C LEU A 15 39.69 -96.88 78.22
N ASN A 16 39.63 -97.13 79.54
CA ASN A 16 40.19 -96.28 80.62
C ASN A 16 39.99 -94.77 80.40
N GLY A 17 38.73 -94.32 80.36
CA GLY A 17 38.37 -92.89 80.28
C GLY A 17 38.68 -92.17 78.96
N LYS A 18 39.48 -92.75 78.05
CA LYS A 18 39.87 -92.11 76.78
C LYS A 18 38.71 -91.91 75.80
N VAL A 19 37.69 -92.76 75.85
CA VAL A 19 36.48 -92.64 75.01
C VAL A 19 35.54 -91.59 75.55
N GLU A 20 35.33 -91.52 76.86
CA GLU A 20 34.60 -90.42 77.50
C GLU A 20 35.30 -89.07 77.29
N GLU A 21 36.63 -89.02 77.37
CA GLU A 21 37.43 -87.82 77.09
C GLU A 21 37.32 -87.41 75.61
N LYS A 22 37.39 -88.36 74.66
CA LYS A 22 37.14 -88.06 73.24
C LYS A 22 35.70 -87.62 72.97
N TYR A 23 34.71 -88.21 73.63
CA TYR A 23 33.30 -87.82 73.51
C TYR A 23 33.07 -86.40 74.05
N LYS A 24 33.60 -86.12 75.24
CA LYS A 24 33.66 -84.78 75.86
C LYS A 24 34.33 -83.76 74.94
N ASN A 25 35.53 -84.05 74.45
CA ASN A 25 36.26 -83.17 73.55
C ASN A 25 35.49 -82.94 72.23
N THR A 26 34.76 -83.94 71.74
CA THR A 26 33.94 -83.82 70.52
C THR A 26 32.71 -82.94 70.75
N ILE A 27 32.04 -83.07 71.91
CA ILE A 27 30.91 -82.22 72.29
C ILE A 27 31.37 -80.79 72.56
N GLU A 28 32.45 -80.59 73.32
CA GLU A 28 33.02 -79.25 73.54
C GLU A 28 33.48 -78.61 72.24
N TYR A 29 34.08 -79.39 71.34
CA TYR A 29 34.45 -78.92 70.01
C TYR A 29 33.23 -78.51 69.19
N LEU A 30 32.17 -79.33 69.14
CA LEU A 30 30.93 -79.00 68.45
C LEU A 30 30.28 -77.75 69.05
N PHE A 31 30.20 -77.67 70.37
CA PHE A 31 29.59 -76.54 71.07
C PHE A 31 30.39 -75.24 70.84
N LYS A 32 31.72 -75.33 70.89
CA LYS A 32 32.62 -74.23 70.53
C LYS A 32 32.49 -73.85 69.06
N HIS A 33 32.26 -74.81 68.16
CA HIS A 33 32.06 -74.57 66.73
C HIS A 33 30.71 -73.89 66.45
N LEU A 34 29.62 -74.36 67.03
CA LEU A 34 28.29 -73.74 66.92
C LEU A 34 28.28 -72.34 67.55
N ASN A 35 28.86 -72.18 68.74
CA ASN A 35 29.02 -70.87 69.39
C ASN A 35 29.97 -69.94 68.60
N SER A 36 30.88 -70.51 67.79
CA SER A 36 31.72 -69.70 66.91
C SER A 36 30.93 -68.98 65.83
N PHE A 37 29.75 -69.48 65.41
CA PHE A 37 28.91 -68.77 64.45
C PHE A 37 28.37 -67.46 65.02
N SER A 38 27.99 -67.43 66.31
CA SER A 38 27.56 -66.21 67.01
C SER A 38 28.68 -65.18 67.21
N ILE A 39 29.95 -65.57 67.10
CA ILE A 39 31.11 -64.65 67.11
C ILE A 39 31.47 -64.26 65.67
N LYS A 40 31.45 -65.22 64.75
CA LYS A 40 31.77 -65.02 63.33
C LYS A 40 30.76 -64.16 62.61
N ILE A 41 29.55 -63.98 63.13
CA ILE A 41 28.55 -63.06 62.56
C ILE A 41 28.84 -61.58 62.86
N ASP A 42 29.58 -61.26 63.94
CA ASP A 42 29.85 -59.86 64.33
C ASP A 42 30.60 -59.04 63.26
N PRO A 43 31.63 -59.58 62.56
CA PRO A 43 32.25 -58.91 61.42
C PRO A 43 31.30 -58.64 60.25
N PHE A 44 30.24 -59.44 60.08
CA PHE A 44 29.25 -59.22 59.02
C PHE A 44 28.26 -58.14 59.44
N LEU A 45 27.71 -58.21 60.66
CA LEU A 45 26.76 -57.21 61.18
C LEU A 45 27.40 -55.86 61.54
N SER A 46 28.74 -55.76 61.54
CA SER A 46 29.46 -54.47 61.66
C SER A 46 29.77 -53.83 60.30
N LYS A 47 29.53 -54.53 59.19
CA LYS A 47 29.64 -53.91 57.86
C LYS A 47 28.56 -52.85 57.71
N ILE A 48 28.93 -51.75 57.06
CA ILE A 48 27.99 -50.69 56.65
C ILE A 48 27.06 -51.18 55.52
N ARG A 49 27.51 -52.20 54.77
CA ARG A 49 26.77 -52.81 53.66
C ARG A 49 26.96 -54.32 53.65
N LEU A 50 25.85 -55.05 53.78
CA LEU A 50 25.80 -56.50 53.60
C LEU A 50 25.65 -56.82 52.11
N GLU A 51 26.49 -57.71 51.59
CA GLU A 51 26.35 -58.26 50.24
C GLU A 51 25.44 -59.50 50.25
N ASP A 52 24.89 -59.88 49.09
CA ASP A 52 24.11 -61.13 48.94
C ASP A 52 24.91 -62.37 49.38
N SER A 53 26.24 -62.32 49.20
CA SER A 53 27.18 -63.34 49.67
C SER A 53 27.19 -63.43 51.20
N ASP A 54 27.18 -62.29 51.89
CA ASP A 54 27.12 -62.20 53.36
C ASP A 54 25.77 -62.72 53.89
N ILE A 55 24.66 -62.37 53.23
CA ILE A 55 23.32 -62.82 53.60
C ILE A 55 23.19 -64.33 53.47
N LYS A 56 23.72 -64.93 52.39
CA LYS A 56 23.76 -66.40 52.23
C LYS A 56 24.60 -67.08 53.31
N ILE A 57 25.69 -66.45 53.76
CA ILE A 57 26.50 -66.96 54.87
C ILE A 57 25.69 -66.91 56.18
N ILE A 58 24.99 -65.80 56.42
CA ILE A 58 24.11 -65.64 57.59
C ILE A 58 22.99 -66.68 57.56
N GLU A 59 22.30 -66.84 56.42
CA GLU A 59 21.25 -67.85 56.21
C GLU A 59 21.77 -69.27 56.46
N ASN A 60 22.97 -69.61 55.94
CA ASN A 60 23.62 -70.90 56.21
C ASN A 60 23.91 -71.09 57.70
N TYR A 61 24.37 -70.07 58.41
CA TYR A 61 24.59 -70.14 59.85
C TYR A 61 23.27 -70.32 60.62
N ILE A 62 22.20 -69.60 60.24
CA ILE A 62 20.86 -69.79 60.81
C ILE A 62 20.38 -71.22 60.59
N ASN A 63 20.52 -71.74 59.36
CA ASN A 63 20.12 -73.10 59.01
C ASN A 63 20.88 -74.15 59.83
N ILE A 64 22.20 -74.01 59.97
CA ILE A 64 23.02 -74.94 60.77
C ILE A 64 22.61 -74.88 62.25
N LEU A 65 22.42 -73.67 62.81
CA LEU A 65 22.02 -73.49 64.20
C LEU A 65 20.59 -73.98 64.46
N ARG A 66 19.67 -73.78 63.51
CA ARG A 66 18.30 -74.29 63.55
C ARG A 66 18.28 -75.81 63.53
N LEU A 67 18.96 -76.44 62.57
CA LEU A 67 19.06 -77.90 62.49
C LEU A 67 19.70 -78.47 63.74
N ALA A 68 20.75 -77.84 64.27
CA ALA A 68 21.37 -78.27 65.53
C ALA A 68 20.41 -78.19 66.72
N LYS A 69 19.58 -77.13 66.80
CA LYS A 69 18.55 -76.95 67.84
C LYS A 69 17.39 -77.95 67.70
N GLU A 70 16.93 -78.21 66.47
CA GLU A 70 15.76 -79.07 66.20
C GLU A 70 16.09 -80.57 66.26
N THR A 71 17.38 -80.92 66.23
CA THR A 71 17.82 -82.31 66.37
C THR A 71 17.67 -82.75 67.83
N SER A 72 16.54 -83.40 68.15
CA SER A 72 16.20 -83.90 69.49
C SER A 72 17.30 -84.77 70.11
N ILE A 73 17.97 -85.58 69.29
CA ILE A 73 19.11 -86.41 69.70
C ILE A 73 20.30 -85.54 70.16
N LEU A 74 20.61 -84.46 69.43
CA LEU A 74 21.72 -83.57 69.76
C LEU A 74 21.42 -82.83 71.07
N GLU A 75 20.20 -82.33 71.23
CA GLU A 75 19.73 -81.64 72.44
C GLU A 75 19.71 -82.56 73.67
N ASP A 76 19.27 -83.81 73.52
CA ASP A 76 19.25 -84.81 74.59
C ASP A 76 20.68 -85.24 75.01
N GLN A 77 21.58 -85.45 74.05
CA GLN A 77 22.99 -85.78 74.32
C GLN A 77 23.75 -84.61 74.96
N LEU A 78 23.44 -83.38 74.55
CA LEU A 78 24.00 -82.17 75.15
C LEU A 78 23.46 -81.93 76.56
N SER A 79 22.17 -82.17 76.79
CA SER A 79 21.56 -82.06 78.13
C SER A 79 22.19 -83.07 79.10
N LYS A 80 22.37 -84.33 78.68
CA LYS A 80 23.08 -85.37 79.45
C LYS A 80 24.54 -85.01 79.75
N TYR A 81 25.23 -84.37 78.80
CA TYR A 81 26.61 -83.90 78.97
C TYR A 81 26.70 -82.71 79.95
N VAL A 82 25.79 -81.74 79.84
CA VAL A 82 25.71 -80.57 80.74
C VAL A 82 25.35 -81.01 82.17
N GLU A 83 24.48 -82.00 82.35
CA GLU A 83 24.20 -82.60 83.65
C GLU A 83 25.42 -83.28 84.29
N LYS A 84 26.24 -84.01 83.52
CA LYS A 84 27.50 -84.61 83.99
C LYS A 84 28.56 -83.58 84.44
N ILE A 85 28.46 -82.32 84.03
CA ILE A 85 29.50 -81.28 84.23
C ILE A 85 29.14 -80.20 85.26
N LYS A 86 27.95 -80.25 85.86
CA LYS A 86 27.49 -79.27 86.87
C LYS A 86 28.43 -79.00 88.06
N ASN A 87 29.52 -79.75 88.25
CA ASN A 87 30.54 -79.50 89.27
C ASN A 87 31.74 -78.61 88.87
N LYS A 88 31.84 -78.07 87.63
CA LYS A 88 32.87 -77.06 87.30
C LYS A 88 32.33 -75.94 86.41
N ASN A 89 32.33 -74.72 86.95
CA ASN A 89 31.95 -73.46 86.29
C ASN A 89 32.61 -73.29 84.89
N LYS A 90 31.80 -73.24 83.82
CA LYS A 90 31.89 -72.34 82.62
C LYS A 90 31.22 -72.80 81.31
N ILE A 91 30.20 -73.67 81.32
CA ILE A 91 29.41 -73.93 80.10
C ILE A 91 27.92 -73.79 80.42
N SER A 92 27.40 -72.56 80.35
CA SER A 92 25.99 -72.23 80.67
C SER A 92 25.11 -71.90 79.46
N ASN A 93 25.61 -72.08 78.24
CA ASN A 93 24.79 -71.87 77.07
C ASN A 93 24.13 -73.21 76.69
N ASN A 94 22.80 -73.24 76.60
CA ASN A 94 22.09 -74.30 75.86
C ASN A 94 22.08 -73.90 74.37
N LEU A 95 21.89 -74.85 73.44
CA LEU A 95 21.71 -74.57 72.00
C LEU A 95 20.64 -73.52 71.75
N ASN A 96 19.54 -73.56 72.52
CA ASN A 96 18.50 -72.54 72.50
C ASN A 96 19.04 -71.13 72.78
N LYS A 97 20.00 -71.00 73.70
CA LYS A 97 20.63 -69.72 74.03
C LYS A 97 21.57 -69.27 72.91
N ILE A 98 22.39 -70.16 72.33
CA ILE A 98 23.24 -69.82 71.17
C ILE A 98 22.40 -69.33 69.99
N TYR A 99 21.32 -70.07 69.67
CA TYR A 99 20.41 -69.72 68.59
C TYR A 99 19.70 -68.39 68.87
N ASN A 100 19.13 -68.21 70.07
CA ASN A 100 18.44 -66.96 70.42
C ASN A 100 19.40 -65.76 70.48
N ASP A 101 20.62 -65.93 70.99
CA ASP A 101 21.64 -64.89 70.99
C ASP A 101 22.03 -64.50 69.54
N PHE A 102 22.16 -65.48 68.64
CA PHE A 102 22.43 -65.26 67.23
C PHE A 102 21.29 -64.47 66.54
N ILE A 103 20.04 -64.90 66.74
CA ILE A 103 18.86 -64.20 66.19
C ILE A 103 18.72 -62.80 66.79
N SER A 104 18.99 -62.62 68.09
CA SER A 104 18.90 -61.31 68.76
C SER A 104 19.88 -60.31 68.17
N LYS A 105 21.12 -60.73 67.84
CA LYS A 105 22.10 -59.85 67.17
C LYS A 105 21.64 -59.39 65.78
N ILE A 106 21.01 -60.29 65.01
CA ILE A 106 20.44 -59.94 63.70
C ILE A 106 19.28 -58.94 63.87
N LEU A 107 18.42 -59.14 64.87
CA LEU A 107 17.33 -58.23 65.18
C LEU A 107 17.81 -56.86 65.67
N GLU A 108 18.86 -56.80 66.50
CA GLU A 108 19.49 -55.55 66.92
C GLU A 108 20.03 -54.77 65.71
N HIS A 109 20.71 -55.46 64.79
CA HIS A 109 21.21 -54.84 63.56
C HIS A 109 20.07 -54.37 62.65
N PHE A 110 19.00 -55.16 62.50
CA PHE A 110 17.80 -54.78 61.76
C PHE A 110 17.16 -53.49 62.33
N ASN A 111 17.01 -53.42 63.66
CA ASN A 111 16.45 -52.25 64.34
C ASN A 111 17.36 -51.02 64.21
N GLU A 112 18.67 -51.22 64.20
CA GLU A 112 19.63 -50.13 63.99
C GLU A 112 19.54 -49.55 62.57
N ILE A 113 19.39 -50.41 61.55
CA ILE A 113 19.15 -49.97 60.16
C ILE A 113 17.85 -49.15 60.08
N HIS A 114 16.76 -49.66 60.67
CA HIS A 114 15.48 -48.94 60.71
C HIS A 114 15.61 -47.56 61.38
N ARG A 115 16.23 -47.48 62.55
CA ARG A 115 16.48 -46.21 63.27
C ARG A 115 17.27 -45.22 62.43
N ARG A 116 18.27 -45.72 61.69
CA ARG A 116 19.12 -44.89 60.82
C ARG A 116 18.34 -44.34 59.63
N ILE A 117 17.42 -45.11 59.05
CA ILE A 117 16.49 -44.64 58.01
C ILE A 117 15.62 -43.51 58.56
N GLU A 118 15.02 -43.66 59.74
CA GLU A 118 14.20 -42.61 60.36
C GLU A 118 14.99 -41.31 60.64
N GLU A 119 16.22 -41.44 61.16
CA GLU A 119 17.09 -40.28 61.40
C GLU A 119 17.46 -39.55 60.12
N LEU A 120 17.76 -40.29 59.04
CA LEU A 120 18.10 -39.72 57.74
C LEU A 120 16.93 -38.94 57.14
N PHE A 121 15.72 -39.49 57.20
CA PHE A 121 14.52 -38.76 56.77
C PHE A 121 14.26 -37.50 57.59
N ARG A 122 14.50 -37.54 58.91
CA ARG A 122 14.30 -36.38 59.79
C ARG A 122 15.33 -35.27 59.57
N LYS A 123 16.61 -35.61 59.38
CA LYS A 123 17.72 -34.65 59.30
C LYS A 123 17.96 -34.09 57.90
N ASN A 124 17.89 -34.95 56.87
CA ASN A 124 18.41 -34.62 55.54
C ASN A 124 17.33 -34.57 54.45
N GLY A 125 16.10 -35.03 54.76
CA GLY A 125 14.97 -34.99 53.83
C GLY A 125 15.31 -35.59 52.45
N ASP A 126 15.22 -34.77 51.41
CA ASP A 126 15.37 -35.19 50.00
C ASP A 126 16.78 -35.66 49.67
N TYR A 127 17.80 -35.17 50.38
CA TYR A 127 19.20 -35.55 50.17
C TYR A 127 19.55 -36.93 50.76
N ALA A 128 18.63 -37.51 51.54
CA ALA A 128 18.82 -38.84 52.11
C ALA A 128 18.40 -39.99 51.18
N LEU A 129 17.73 -39.72 50.06
CA LEU A 129 17.02 -40.76 49.30
C LEU A 129 17.93 -41.89 48.78
N GLU A 130 19.13 -41.58 48.31
CA GLU A 130 20.12 -42.60 47.89
C GLU A 130 20.62 -43.42 49.07
N HIS A 131 20.90 -42.78 50.21
CA HIS A 131 21.35 -43.46 51.42
C HIS A 131 20.24 -44.31 52.04
N VAL A 132 18.99 -43.87 51.91
CA VAL A 132 17.80 -44.63 52.32
C VAL A 132 17.61 -45.85 51.42
N GLU A 133 17.81 -45.74 50.11
CA GLU A 133 17.76 -46.90 49.20
C GLU A 133 18.70 -48.01 49.67
N GLU A 134 19.97 -47.67 49.89
CA GLU A 134 20.98 -48.66 50.29
C GLU A 134 20.67 -49.31 51.64
N LEU A 135 20.20 -48.53 52.62
CA LEU A 135 19.81 -49.05 53.92
C LEU A 135 18.53 -49.89 53.84
N PHE A 136 17.57 -49.51 53.01
CA PHE A 136 16.32 -50.23 52.85
C PHE A 136 16.51 -51.55 52.10
N ILE A 137 17.41 -51.61 51.13
CA ILE A 137 17.83 -52.87 50.49
C ILE A 137 18.39 -53.84 51.55
N GLN A 138 19.25 -53.37 52.45
CA GLN A 138 19.79 -54.20 53.53
C GLN A 138 18.71 -54.64 54.51
N LEU A 139 17.81 -53.72 54.90
CA LEU A 139 16.65 -54.02 55.73
C LEU A 139 15.81 -55.13 55.11
N ASN A 140 15.58 -55.08 53.79
CA ASN A 140 14.83 -56.09 53.05
C ASN A 140 15.54 -57.45 53.00
N LEU A 141 16.86 -57.47 52.74
CA LEU A 141 17.64 -58.70 52.69
C LEU A 141 17.62 -59.45 54.04
N ILE A 142 17.70 -58.72 55.16
CA ILE A 142 17.60 -59.31 56.50
C ILE A 142 16.15 -59.76 56.79
N HIS A 143 15.15 -58.97 56.38
CA HIS A 143 13.74 -59.30 56.59
C HIS A 143 13.33 -60.61 55.90
N GLU A 144 13.86 -60.89 54.70
CA GLU A 144 13.52 -62.10 53.94
C GLU A 144 14.07 -63.40 54.53
N LEU A 145 14.95 -63.33 55.54
CA LEU A 145 15.38 -64.51 56.28
C LEU A 145 14.17 -65.14 57.03
N PRO A 146 13.85 -66.44 56.81
CA PRO A 146 12.61 -67.05 57.30
C PRO A 146 12.35 -66.86 58.81
N GLU A 147 13.38 -66.96 59.61
CA GLU A 147 13.36 -66.87 61.08
C GLU A 147 13.17 -65.42 61.58
N ILE A 148 13.52 -64.44 60.75
CA ILE A 148 13.49 -63.01 61.07
C ILE A 148 12.20 -62.35 60.55
N LYS A 149 11.67 -62.85 59.43
CA LYS A 149 10.53 -62.30 58.69
C LYS A 149 9.32 -62.00 59.56
N ILE A 150 8.88 -62.97 60.38
CA ILE A 150 7.68 -62.84 61.22
C ILE A 150 7.88 -61.76 62.30
N VAL A 151 9.06 -61.75 62.93
CA VAL A 151 9.36 -60.86 64.07
C VAL A 151 9.52 -59.41 63.61
N THR A 152 10.05 -59.21 62.40
CA THR A 152 10.37 -57.87 61.86
C THR A 152 9.29 -57.27 60.98
N ALA A 153 8.26 -58.03 60.58
CA ALA A 153 7.20 -57.61 59.66
C ALA A 153 6.58 -56.24 60.02
N ARG A 154 6.24 -56.01 61.29
CA ARG A 154 5.63 -54.74 61.73
C ARG A 154 6.54 -53.53 61.44
N ILE A 155 7.82 -53.64 61.75
CA ILE A 155 8.80 -52.56 61.60
C ILE A 155 9.14 -52.35 60.11
N TYR A 156 9.26 -53.44 59.37
CA TYR A 156 9.48 -53.43 57.92
C TYR A 156 8.35 -52.69 57.19
N TYR A 157 7.09 -53.12 57.38
CA TYR A 157 5.94 -52.47 56.73
C TYR A 157 5.71 -51.04 57.23
N HIS A 158 6.01 -50.73 58.49
CA HIS A 158 5.98 -49.34 58.97
C HIS A 158 6.99 -48.46 58.22
N SER A 159 8.17 -48.98 57.93
CA SER A 159 9.19 -48.27 57.13
C SER A 159 8.71 -48.02 55.69
N ILE A 160 8.03 -48.99 55.07
CA ILE A 160 7.39 -48.84 53.75
C ILE A 160 6.34 -47.72 53.78
N GLU A 161 5.44 -47.73 54.77
CA GLU A 161 4.40 -46.69 54.88
C GLU A 161 4.99 -45.30 55.13
N ASN A 162 6.07 -45.19 55.90
CA ASN A 162 6.74 -43.90 56.14
C ASN A 162 7.35 -43.34 54.85
N ILE A 163 8.02 -44.19 54.05
CA ILE A 163 8.55 -43.81 52.74
C ILE A 163 7.39 -43.41 51.80
N ARG A 164 6.32 -44.21 51.75
CA ARG A 164 5.13 -43.91 50.94
C ARG A 164 4.47 -42.59 51.34
N GLY A 165 4.30 -42.33 52.63
CA GLY A 165 3.73 -41.07 53.14
C GLY A 165 4.58 -39.85 52.75
N TYR A 166 5.91 -40.00 52.77
CA TYR A 166 6.82 -38.98 52.25
C TYR A 166 6.65 -38.77 50.73
N MET A 167 6.53 -39.83 49.93
CA MET A 167 6.26 -39.73 48.49
C MET A 167 4.96 -38.96 48.20
N GLN A 168 3.87 -39.29 48.91
CA GLN A 168 2.59 -38.59 48.77
C GLN A 168 2.67 -37.11 49.14
N LYS A 169 3.48 -36.76 50.15
CA LYS A 169 3.72 -35.36 50.49
C LYS A 169 4.43 -34.61 49.35
N ARG A 170 5.47 -35.22 48.77
CA ARG A 170 6.21 -34.63 47.65
C ARG A 170 5.39 -34.56 46.35
N GLN A 171 4.50 -35.52 46.14
CA GLN A 171 3.50 -35.46 45.09
C GLN A 171 2.62 -34.20 45.25
N LYS A 172 2.02 -33.98 46.43
CA LYS A 172 1.20 -32.78 46.71
C LYS A 172 1.98 -31.47 46.57
N ASP A 173 3.23 -31.43 47.02
CA ASP A 173 4.09 -30.26 46.85
C ASP A 173 4.31 -29.95 45.34
N THR A 174 4.45 -30.99 44.52
CA THR A 174 4.62 -30.86 43.06
C THR A 174 3.33 -30.41 42.38
N GLU A 175 2.18 -30.96 42.78
CA GLU A 175 0.85 -30.53 42.30
C GLU A 175 0.56 -29.07 42.68
N GLN A 176 0.93 -28.65 43.89
CA GLN A 176 0.75 -27.26 44.31
C GLN A 176 1.59 -26.28 43.49
N LEU A 177 2.82 -26.68 43.11
CA LEU A 177 3.65 -25.90 42.19
C LEU A 177 2.99 -25.76 40.81
N LEU A 178 2.29 -26.80 40.32
CA LEU A 178 1.50 -26.73 39.07
C LEU A 178 0.36 -25.73 39.17
N LEU A 179 -0.38 -25.72 40.29
CA LEU A 179 -1.48 -24.76 40.48
C LEU A 179 -0.99 -23.31 40.54
N THR A 180 0.21 -23.07 41.08
CA THR A 180 0.81 -21.73 41.13
C THR A 180 1.38 -21.25 39.80
N PHE A 181 1.50 -22.13 38.80
CA PHE A 181 2.10 -21.86 37.50
C PHE A 181 1.36 -20.73 36.73
N ASP A 182 0.06 -20.59 36.95
CA ASP A 182 -0.74 -19.55 36.31
C ASP A 182 -0.58 -18.15 36.92
N HIS A 183 0.05 -18.00 38.10
CA HIS A 183 0.01 -16.76 38.89
C HIS A 183 1.37 -16.11 39.17
N GLN A 184 2.50 -16.74 38.83
CA GLN A 184 3.85 -16.16 39.05
C GLN A 184 4.74 -16.28 37.80
N SER A 185 5.96 -15.71 37.85
CA SER A 185 6.92 -15.76 36.74
C SER A 185 7.33 -17.19 36.40
N GLY A 186 6.94 -17.66 35.20
CA GLY A 186 6.98 -19.07 34.81
C GLY A 186 8.37 -19.74 34.89
N MET A 187 9.46 -18.98 34.73
CA MET A 187 10.81 -19.57 34.69
C MET A 187 11.26 -20.13 36.04
N MET A 188 10.93 -19.44 37.15
CA MET A 188 11.31 -19.88 38.48
C MET A 188 10.52 -21.14 38.86
N ILE A 189 9.22 -21.17 38.55
CA ILE A 189 8.35 -22.31 38.80
C ILE A 189 8.77 -23.53 37.96
N CYS A 190 9.05 -23.40 36.65
CA CYS A 190 9.54 -24.52 35.82
C CYS A 190 10.80 -25.17 36.38
N ARG A 191 11.76 -24.38 36.86
CA ARG A 191 12.99 -24.90 37.48
C ARG A 191 12.71 -25.60 38.80
N HIS A 192 11.80 -25.06 39.62
CA HIS A 192 11.38 -25.72 40.85
C HIS A 192 10.66 -27.04 40.55
N LEU A 193 9.78 -27.05 39.54
CA LEU A 193 9.07 -28.24 39.10
C LEU A 193 10.03 -29.31 38.57
N ALA A 194 11.00 -28.93 37.73
CA ALA A 194 12.03 -29.83 37.24
C ALA A 194 12.86 -30.44 38.38
N ARG A 195 13.21 -29.64 39.40
CA ARG A 195 13.90 -30.15 40.61
C ARG A 195 13.02 -31.09 41.42
N SER A 196 11.73 -30.80 41.58
CA SER A 196 10.79 -31.67 42.27
C SER A 196 10.61 -33.00 41.52
N LEU A 197 10.46 -32.96 40.19
CA LEU A 197 10.40 -34.15 39.34
C LEU A 197 11.68 -34.98 39.44
N ALA A 198 12.87 -34.35 39.41
CA ALA A 198 14.16 -35.03 39.58
C ALA A 198 14.25 -35.80 40.90
N ARG A 199 13.69 -35.25 41.98
CA ARG A 199 13.65 -35.89 43.30
C ARG A 199 12.62 -37.01 43.36
N LEU A 200 11.52 -36.91 42.61
CA LEU A 200 10.56 -38.00 42.52
C LEU A 200 11.09 -39.15 41.67
N THR A 201 11.84 -38.88 40.58
CA THR A 201 12.49 -39.92 39.79
C THR A 201 13.56 -40.69 40.55
N SER A 202 14.24 -40.08 41.52
CA SER A 202 15.20 -40.82 42.38
C SER A 202 14.52 -41.83 43.31
N LEU A 203 13.20 -41.79 43.50
CA LEU A 203 12.42 -42.78 44.26
C LEU A 203 11.99 -44.01 43.44
N LYS A 204 12.40 -44.11 42.17
CA LYS A 204 12.04 -45.22 41.28
C LYS A 204 12.40 -46.60 41.85
N TRP A 205 13.44 -46.69 42.68
CA TRP A 205 13.83 -47.94 43.34
C TRP A 205 12.76 -48.52 44.27
N PHE A 206 11.89 -47.67 44.83
CA PHE A 206 10.88 -48.08 45.82
C PHE A 206 9.80 -48.99 45.22
N ASP A 207 9.57 -48.93 43.91
CA ASP A 207 8.65 -49.83 43.20
C ASP A 207 9.07 -51.31 43.30
N ARG A 208 10.34 -51.61 43.61
CA ARG A 208 10.79 -52.98 43.89
C ARG A 208 10.17 -53.56 45.16
N PHE A 209 9.81 -52.71 46.12
CA PHE A 209 9.31 -53.09 47.44
C PHE A 209 7.81 -52.80 47.62
N SER A 210 7.28 -51.80 46.90
CA SER A 210 5.86 -51.47 46.86
C SER A 210 5.41 -51.29 45.40
N PRO A 211 5.21 -52.40 44.66
CA PRO A 211 4.94 -52.37 43.22
C PRO A 211 3.79 -51.44 42.84
N GLY A 212 4.03 -50.59 41.84
CA GLY A 212 3.05 -49.68 41.26
C GLY A 212 2.87 -48.36 42.00
N THR A 213 3.50 -48.16 43.17
CA THR A 213 3.34 -46.93 43.95
C THR A 213 4.00 -45.74 43.28
N TYR A 214 5.24 -45.90 42.79
CA TYR A 214 5.94 -44.86 42.07
C TYR A 214 5.29 -44.62 40.69
N GLN A 215 4.92 -45.69 39.98
CA GLN A 215 4.23 -45.59 38.70
C GLN A 215 2.91 -44.81 38.80
N LEU A 216 2.05 -45.10 39.79
CA LEU A 216 0.78 -44.38 39.98
C LEU A 216 1.00 -42.89 40.26
N MET A 217 1.97 -42.56 41.12
CA MET A 217 2.33 -41.18 41.45
C MET A 217 2.82 -40.41 40.21
N MET A 218 3.77 -40.98 39.47
CA MET A 218 4.30 -40.36 38.25
C MET A 218 3.22 -40.23 37.16
N CYS A 219 2.37 -41.25 36.98
CA CYS A 219 1.25 -41.19 36.05
C CYS A 219 0.29 -40.04 36.38
N HIS A 220 0.02 -39.80 37.66
CA HIS A 220 -0.85 -38.69 38.07
C HIS A 220 -0.23 -37.32 37.75
N ILE A 221 1.05 -37.13 38.10
CA ILE A 221 1.77 -35.88 37.80
C ILE A 221 1.89 -35.65 36.29
N HIS A 222 2.13 -36.70 35.50
CA HIS A 222 2.15 -36.61 34.04
C HIS A 222 0.79 -36.13 33.52
N LYS A 223 -0.31 -36.72 34.00
CA LYS A 223 -1.66 -36.37 33.57
C LYS A 223 -2.02 -34.92 33.91
N GLU A 224 -1.69 -34.44 35.11
CA GLU A 224 -1.90 -33.04 35.52
C GLU A 224 -1.12 -32.06 34.63
N LEU A 225 0.14 -32.36 34.31
CA LEU A 225 0.95 -31.56 33.39
C LEU A 225 0.39 -31.56 31.97
N GLU A 226 -0.02 -32.72 31.47
CA GLU A 226 -0.69 -32.82 30.16
C GLU A 226 -2.00 -32.02 30.13
N GLU A 227 -2.81 -32.09 31.18
CA GLU A 227 -4.04 -31.31 31.28
C GLU A 227 -3.76 -29.81 31.32
N HIS A 228 -2.73 -29.37 32.04
CA HIS A 228 -2.32 -27.96 32.07
C HIS A 228 -1.86 -27.47 30.68
N VAL A 229 -1.05 -28.25 29.97
CA VAL A 229 -0.62 -27.89 28.61
C VAL A 229 -1.82 -27.85 27.64
N LYS A 230 -2.77 -28.79 27.74
CA LYS A 230 -4.03 -28.76 26.97
C LYS A 230 -4.89 -27.54 27.29
N GLN A 231 -4.88 -27.06 28.54
CA GLN A 231 -5.56 -25.81 28.91
C GLN A 231 -4.89 -24.59 28.25
N LEU A 232 -3.56 -24.54 28.21
CA LEU A 232 -2.82 -23.48 27.51
C LEU A 232 -3.11 -23.51 26.00
N GLU A 233 -3.13 -24.68 25.39
CA GLU A 233 -3.54 -24.87 23.99
C GLU A 233 -4.98 -24.37 23.75
N SER A 234 -5.93 -24.75 24.61
CA SER A 234 -7.32 -24.30 24.52
C SER A 234 -7.46 -22.78 24.65
N ARG A 235 -6.70 -22.17 25.57
CA ARG A 235 -6.64 -20.71 25.72
C ARG A 235 -6.11 -20.05 24.46
N LEU A 236 -5.02 -20.57 23.88
CA LEU A 236 -4.46 -20.07 22.63
C LEU A 236 -5.46 -20.18 21.48
N LYS A 237 -6.16 -21.31 21.35
CA LYS A 237 -7.19 -21.53 20.31
C LYS A 237 -8.40 -20.60 20.44
N LYS A 238 -8.70 -20.10 21.64
CA LYS A 238 -9.79 -19.15 21.89
C LYS A 238 -9.40 -17.69 21.58
N ILE A 239 -8.10 -17.39 21.46
CA ILE A 239 -7.65 -16.05 21.11
C ILE A 239 -8.03 -15.74 19.66
N ASN A 240 -8.60 -14.57 19.43
CA ASN A 240 -8.91 -14.09 18.09
C ASN A 240 -7.70 -13.35 17.51
N PHE A 241 -7.12 -13.90 16.44
CA PHE A 241 -5.92 -13.38 15.76
C PHE A 241 -6.23 -12.52 14.53
N THR A 242 -7.47 -12.03 14.40
CA THR A 242 -7.82 -11.12 13.30
C THR A 242 -7.11 -9.78 13.44
N LEU A 243 -6.93 -9.09 12.31
CA LEU A 243 -6.41 -7.71 12.28
C LEU A 243 -7.26 -6.71 13.07
N LYS A 244 -8.46 -7.07 13.55
CA LYS A 244 -9.26 -6.17 14.39
C LYS A 244 -8.74 -6.06 15.82
N CYS A 245 -7.98 -7.06 16.28
CA CYS A 245 -7.46 -7.12 17.65
C CYS A 245 -5.96 -7.46 17.66
N PRO A 246 -5.08 -6.62 17.05
CA PRO A 246 -3.65 -6.88 16.98
C PRO A 246 -2.95 -6.94 18.36
N GLU A 247 -3.57 -6.41 19.42
CA GLU A 247 -3.14 -6.54 20.81
C GLU A 247 -3.14 -7.98 21.32
N ASN A 248 -3.98 -8.85 20.76
CA ASN A 248 -4.10 -10.25 21.17
C ASN A 248 -2.83 -11.08 20.87
N ILE A 249 -1.93 -10.58 20.02
CA ILE A 249 -0.62 -11.19 19.78
C ILE A 249 0.17 -11.31 21.08
N HIS A 250 0.08 -10.31 21.98
CA HIS A 250 0.78 -10.34 23.27
C HIS A 250 0.25 -11.46 24.18
N LEU A 251 -1.07 -11.64 24.22
CA LEU A 251 -1.69 -12.73 25.00
C LEU A 251 -1.27 -14.11 24.48
N ALA A 252 -1.15 -14.25 23.16
CA ALA A 252 -0.67 -15.48 22.55
C ALA A 252 0.82 -15.72 22.85
N HIS A 253 1.64 -14.66 22.79
CA HIS A 253 3.05 -14.71 23.15
C HIS A 253 3.26 -15.18 24.58
N ASP A 254 2.53 -14.62 25.54
CA ASP A 254 2.63 -15.01 26.95
C ASP A 254 2.33 -16.51 27.15
N ILE A 255 1.44 -17.08 26.33
CA ILE A 255 1.15 -18.52 26.33
C ILE A 255 2.33 -19.30 25.71
N ILE A 256 2.86 -18.87 24.56
CA ILE A 256 4.00 -19.51 23.90
C ILE A 256 5.24 -19.49 24.81
N ASP A 257 5.57 -18.36 25.41
CA ASP A 257 6.69 -18.22 26.36
C ASP A 257 6.54 -19.20 27.53
N LYS A 258 5.34 -19.32 28.09
CA LYS A 258 5.08 -20.28 29.19
C LYS A 258 5.35 -21.72 28.75
N ILE A 259 4.96 -22.08 27.54
CA ILE A 259 5.16 -23.43 27.00
C ILE A 259 6.64 -23.66 26.66
N GLU A 260 7.34 -22.66 26.12
CA GLU A 260 8.78 -22.75 25.88
C GLU A 260 9.58 -22.92 27.17
N LEU A 261 9.17 -22.25 28.24
CA LEU A 261 9.77 -22.45 29.57
C LEU A 261 9.60 -23.88 30.10
N MET A 262 8.55 -24.61 29.66
CA MET A 262 8.34 -26.01 30.03
C MET A 262 9.32 -26.97 29.32
N SER A 263 10.13 -26.49 28.37
CA SER A 263 11.14 -27.33 27.70
C SER A 263 12.11 -28.02 28.67
N ILE A 264 12.38 -27.41 29.83
CA ILE A 264 13.21 -27.98 30.90
C ILE A 264 12.62 -29.30 31.46
N LEU A 265 11.31 -29.49 31.33
CA LEU A 265 10.58 -30.66 31.83
C LEU A 265 10.59 -31.84 30.83
N GLU A 266 11.02 -31.62 29.58
CA GLU A 266 11.00 -32.65 28.51
C GLU A 266 11.85 -33.88 28.83
N SER A 267 12.92 -33.71 29.61
CA SER A 267 13.78 -34.82 30.05
C SER A 267 13.09 -35.77 31.04
N TYR A 268 12.02 -35.31 31.71
CA TYR A 268 11.22 -36.11 32.62
C TYR A 268 9.91 -36.58 31.97
N ILE A 269 9.30 -35.73 31.14
CA ILE A 269 8.01 -35.97 30.49
C ILE A 269 8.14 -35.63 29.00
N PRO A 270 8.56 -36.60 28.15
CA PRO A 270 8.79 -36.37 26.73
C PRO A 270 7.55 -35.89 25.96
N GLN A 271 6.33 -36.19 26.44
CA GLN A 271 5.08 -35.76 25.84
C GLN A 271 4.93 -34.23 25.79
N ILE A 272 5.59 -33.49 26.71
CA ILE A 272 5.57 -32.02 26.71
C ILE A 272 6.17 -31.47 25.42
N LYS A 273 7.23 -32.11 24.89
CA LYS A 273 7.84 -31.72 23.61
C LYS A 273 6.83 -31.77 22.47
N PHE A 274 6.06 -32.86 22.38
CA PHE A 274 5.03 -33.03 21.37
C PHE A 274 3.98 -31.91 21.43
N PHE A 275 3.47 -31.59 22.63
CA PHE A 275 2.51 -30.49 22.77
C PHE A 275 3.11 -29.11 22.49
N ARG A 276 4.35 -28.85 22.92
CA ARG A 276 5.04 -27.60 22.59
C ARG A 276 5.15 -27.43 21.09
N ASP A 277 5.66 -28.45 20.40
CA ASP A 277 5.87 -28.40 18.95
C ASP A 277 4.52 -28.18 18.22
N GLN A 278 3.43 -28.84 18.65
CA GLN A 278 2.08 -28.61 18.11
C GLN A 278 1.56 -27.19 18.35
N ILE A 279 1.74 -26.64 19.55
CA ILE A 279 1.27 -25.30 19.90
C ILE A 279 2.06 -24.23 19.14
N ASN A 280 3.38 -24.40 19.02
CA ASN A 280 4.23 -23.55 18.21
C ASN A 280 3.83 -23.57 16.73
N GLU A 281 3.61 -24.77 16.17
CA GLU A 281 3.15 -24.93 14.78
C GLU A 281 1.81 -24.24 14.55
N TYR A 282 0.85 -24.40 15.48
CA TYR A 282 -0.45 -23.72 15.43
C TYR A 282 -0.30 -22.20 15.44
N PHE A 283 0.54 -21.66 16.32
CA PHE A 283 0.81 -20.22 16.42
C PHE A 283 1.46 -19.67 15.14
N ILE A 284 2.47 -20.36 14.61
CA ILE A 284 3.13 -19.99 13.35
C ILE A 284 2.13 -19.98 12.21
N ASN A 285 1.31 -21.02 12.08
CA ASN A 285 0.32 -21.15 11.00
C ASN A 285 -0.73 -20.02 11.08
N ILE A 286 -1.18 -19.64 12.27
CA ILE A 286 -2.08 -18.49 12.44
C ILE A 286 -1.44 -17.19 11.97
N ILE A 287 -0.20 -16.90 12.37
CA ILE A 287 0.52 -15.69 11.95
C ILE A 287 0.69 -15.70 10.42
N GLN A 288 1.06 -16.84 9.85
CA GLN A 288 1.17 -17.01 8.40
C GLN A 288 -0.15 -16.72 7.68
N ASN A 289 -1.27 -17.25 8.18
CA ASN A 289 -2.61 -16.99 7.62
C ASN A 289 -2.97 -15.50 7.69
N ALA A 290 -2.64 -14.83 8.80
CA ALA A 290 -2.80 -13.38 8.92
C ALA A 290 -1.95 -12.63 7.88
N PHE A 291 -0.71 -13.05 7.66
CA PHE A 291 0.16 -12.44 6.64
C PHE A 291 -0.32 -12.68 5.22
N GLU A 292 -0.81 -13.87 4.90
CA GLU A 292 -1.44 -14.14 3.60
C GLU A 292 -2.70 -13.29 3.41
N TYR A 293 -3.49 -13.07 4.47
CA TYR A 293 -4.61 -12.14 4.43
C TYR A 293 -4.16 -10.69 4.16
N ILE A 294 -3.11 -10.19 4.84
CA ILE A 294 -2.55 -8.86 4.58
C ILE A 294 -2.03 -8.78 3.13
N LYS A 295 -1.26 -9.77 2.67
CA LYS A 295 -0.75 -9.82 1.28
C LYS A 295 -1.88 -9.75 0.26
N LYS A 296 -2.96 -10.50 0.47
CA LYS A 296 -4.13 -10.49 -0.42
C LYS A 296 -4.86 -9.15 -0.39
N THR A 297 -5.06 -8.59 0.81
CA THR A 297 -5.81 -7.34 1.02
C THR A 297 -5.12 -6.15 0.36
N PHE A 298 -3.80 -6.03 0.50
CA PHE A 298 -3.03 -4.93 -0.10
C PHE A 298 -2.37 -5.32 -1.43
N ASN A 299 -2.73 -6.47 -1.99
CA ASN A 299 -2.16 -7.01 -3.23
C ASN A 299 -0.62 -6.95 -3.26
N LEU A 300 0.01 -7.26 -2.11
CA LEU A 300 1.47 -7.25 -1.96
C LEU A 300 2.13 -8.43 -2.67
N SER A 301 1.34 -9.41 -3.09
CA SER A 301 1.76 -10.41 -4.07
C SER A 301 1.78 -9.76 -5.45
N GLU A 302 2.97 -9.53 -5.99
CA GLU A 302 3.12 -9.19 -7.41
C GLU A 302 2.56 -10.34 -8.24
N LYS A 303 1.29 -10.23 -8.68
CA LYS A 303 0.62 -11.23 -9.53
C LYS A 303 1.48 -11.64 -10.72
N THR A 304 2.26 -10.71 -11.26
CA THR A 304 3.18 -10.92 -12.37
C THR A 304 4.39 -11.79 -11.97
N ILE A 305 5.04 -11.52 -10.84
CA ILE A 305 6.17 -12.33 -10.35
C ILE A 305 5.70 -13.70 -9.88
N LYS A 306 4.56 -13.79 -9.19
CA LYS A 306 3.97 -15.06 -8.80
C LYS A 306 3.64 -15.92 -10.03
N HIS A 307 3.02 -15.34 -11.06
CA HIS A 307 2.74 -16.04 -12.32
C HIS A 307 4.02 -16.43 -13.08
N LEU A 308 5.06 -15.60 -13.05
CA LEU A 308 6.36 -15.90 -13.64
C LEU A 308 7.10 -17.02 -12.87
N LYS A 309 7.05 -17.04 -11.53
CA LYS A 309 7.60 -18.10 -10.68
C LYS A 309 6.81 -19.41 -10.83
N GLU A 310 5.48 -19.34 -10.91
CA GLU A 310 4.61 -20.49 -11.23
C GLU A 310 4.85 -21.04 -12.65
N LYS A 311 5.29 -20.20 -13.60
CA LYS A 311 5.73 -20.63 -14.94
C LYS A 311 7.20 -21.08 -14.99
N LEU A 312 8.04 -20.65 -14.05
CA LEU A 312 9.44 -21.05 -13.96
C LEU A 312 9.60 -22.46 -13.38
N ASN A 313 8.84 -22.78 -12.32
CA ASN A 313 8.92 -24.09 -11.65
C ASN A 313 8.71 -25.28 -12.62
N PRO A 314 7.69 -25.29 -13.50
CA PRO A 314 7.52 -26.35 -14.49
C PRO A 314 8.68 -26.45 -15.48
N LEU A 315 9.34 -25.34 -15.82
CA LEU A 315 10.47 -25.33 -16.75
C LEU A 315 11.75 -25.86 -16.10
N GLU A 316 11.99 -25.52 -14.84
CA GLU A 316 13.07 -26.14 -14.06
C GLU A 316 12.81 -27.64 -13.84
N GLU A 317 11.54 -28.04 -13.69
CA GLU A 317 11.16 -29.45 -13.58
C GLU A 317 11.36 -30.20 -14.91
N ILE A 318 10.97 -29.62 -16.05
CA ILE A 318 11.26 -30.16 -17.39
C ILE A 318 12.78 -30.24 -17.62
N LYS A 319 13.55 -29.22 -17.21
CA LYS A 319 15.01 -29.26 -17.29
C LYS A 319 15.58 -30.41 -16.47
N ASN A 320 15.17 -30.54 -15.21
CA ASN A 320 15.58 -31.62 -14.33
C ASN A 320 15.22 -33.00 -14.91
N GLN A 321 14.00 -33.16 -15.43
CA GLN A 321 13.56 -34.41 -16.08
C GLN A 321 14.36 -34.70 -17.36
N CYS A 322 14.69 -33.69 -18.15
CA CYS A 322 15.56 -33.82 -19.31
C CYS A 322 17.02 -34.16 -18.92
N ASP A 323 17.49 -33.66 -17.77
CA ASP A 323 18.80 -34.01 -17.19
C ASP A 323 18.82 -35.46 -16.69
N TYR A 324 17.71 -35.97 -16.15
CA TYR A 324 17.56 -37.38 -15.80
C TYR A 324 17.58 -38.32 -17.02
N LEU A 325 17.21 -37.82 -18.19
CA LEU A 325 17.27 -38.58 -19.44
C LEU A 325 18.68 -38.56 -20.07
N ASN A 326 19.62 -37.78 -19.53
CA ASN A 326 21.02 -37.82 -19.93
C ASN A 326 21.70 -39.10 -19.38
N PRO A 327 22.16 -40.02 -20.24
CA PRO A 327 22.77 -41.28 -19.80
C PRO A 327 24.01 -41.10 -18.93
N ALA A 328 24.79 -40.03 -19.15
CA ALA A 328 25.99 -39.73 -18.36
C ALA A 328 25.62 -39.21 -16.96
N LEU A 329 24.65 -38.30 -16.85
CA LEU A 329 24.21 -37.75 -15.57
C LEU A 329 23.41 -38.76 -14.74
N ASP A 330 22.60 -39.61 -15.37
CA ASP A 330 21.91 -40.72 -14.69
C ASP A 330 22.91 -41.71 -14.09
N TYR A 331 23.96 -42.08 -14.86
CA TYR A 331 25.04 -42.93 -14.36
C TYR A 331 25.80 -42.29 -13.19
N LEU A 332 26.06 -40.98 -13.26
CA LEU A 332 26.73 -40.22 -12.21
C LEU A 332 25.91 -40.17 -10.91
N LYS A 333 24.62 -39.87 -11.01
CA LYS A 333 23.68 -39.87 -9.87
C LYS A 333 23.49 -41.27 -9.26
N LYS A 334 23.37 -42.31 -10.09
CA LYS A 334 23.33 -43.71 -9.62
C LYS A 334 24.61 -44.13 -8.92
N SER A 335 25.74 -43.54 -9.29
CA SER A 335 27.03 -43.74 -8.64
C SER A 335 27.19 -42.89 -7.36
N GLY A 336 26.17 -42.14 -6.94
CA GLY A 336 26.14 -41.36 -5.71
C GLY A 336 26.60 -39.90 -5.82
N TYR A 337 26.85 -39.40 -7.03
CA TYR A 337 27.42 -38.06 -7.27
C TYR A 337 26.37 -37.10 -7.85
N GLN A 338 26.27 -35.89 -7.28
CA GLN A 338 25.32 -34.87 -7.73
C GLN A 338 25.77 -34.16 -9.02
N ASP A 339 27.07 -33.91 -9.15
CA ASP A 339 27.68 -33.33 -10.35
C ASP A 339 29.10 -33.89 -10.60
N PHE A 340 29.61 -33.64 -11.81
CA PHE A 340 30.92 -34.14 -12.24
C PHE A 340 32.09 -33.36 -11.60
N SER A 341 31.85 -32.13 -11.16
CA SER A 341 32.84 -31.32 -10.44
C SER A 341 33.20 -31.97 -9.12
N ILE A 342 32.21 -32.40 -8.34
CA ILE A 342 32.37 -33.07 -7.04
C ILE A 342 33.17 -34.37 -7.20
N LEU A 343 32.89 -35.16 -8.24
CA LEU A 343 33.67 -36.37 -8.53
C LEU A 343 35.13 -36.02 -8.87
N ASN A 344 35.37 -35.01 -9.70
CA ASN A 344 36.72 -34.55 -10.03
C ASN A 344 37.45 -33.99 -8.82
N ASP A 345 36.80 -33.18 -7.99
CA ASP A 345 37.36 -32.61 -6.78
C ASP A 345 37.72 -33.69 -5.78
N GLN A 346 36.91 -34.76 -5.66
CA GLN A 346 37.25 -35.92 -4.83
C GLN A 346 38.45 -36.70 -5.37
N ILE A 347 38.51 -36.95 -6.69
CA ILE A 347 39.66 -37.58 -7.34
C ILE A 347 40.93 -36.77 -7.10
N GLU A 348 40.86 -35.45 -7.28
CA GLU A 348 42.01 -34.58 -7.13
C GLU A 348 42.44 -34.45 -5.66
N ASN A 349 41.47 -34.33 -4.74
CA ASN A 349 41.75 -34.35 -3.30
C ASN A 349 42.39 -35.68 -2.85
N LEU A 350 41.99 -36.82 -3.42
CA LEU A 350 42.61 -38.11 -3.11
C LEU A 350 44.03 -38.21 -3.66
N LYS A 351 44.31 -37.67 -4.86
CA LYS A 351 45.68 -37.56 -5.38
C LYS A 351 46.55 -36.65 -4.52
N ILE A 352 46.04 -35.49 -4.10
CA ILE A 352 46.73 -34.58 -3.19
C ILE A 352 47.02 -35.27 -1.85
N LYS A 353 46.03 -35.96 -1.27
CA LYS A 353 46.21 -36.74 -0.04
C LYS A 353 47.19 -37.89 -0.21
N GLN A 354 47.25 -38.54 -1.38
CA GLN A 354 48.24 -39.58 -1.67
C GLN A 354 49.65 -38.99 -1.65
N CYS A 355 49.88 -37.84 -2.31
CA CYS A 355 51.17 -37.14 -2.28
C CYS A 355 51.58 -36.75 -0.85
N GLN A 356 50.67 -36.10 -0.11
CA GLN A 356 50.96 -35.64 1.26
C GLN A 356 51.22 -36.79 2.25
N ASN A 357 50.54 -37.93 2.09
CA ASN A 357 50.72 -39.08 2.99
C ASN A 357 51.92 -39.95 2.64
N LEU A 358 52.43 -39.89 1.40
CA LEU A 358 53.61 -40.65 0.97
C LEU A 358 54.91 -39.85 1.18
N GLU A 359 54.89 -38.53 1.09
CA GLU A 359 56.07 -37.66 1.34
C GLU A 359 56.83 -37.99 2.63
N PRO A 360 56.20 -38.14 3.81
CA PRO A 360 56.93 -38.45 5.04
C PRO A 360 57.56 -39.85 5.00
N PHE A 361 56.97 -40.80 4.27
CA PHE A 361 57.53 -42.14 4.11
C PHE A 361 58.71 -42.13 3.13
N GLU A 362 58.62 -41.37 2.04
CA GLU A 362 59.71 -41.22 1.07
C GLU A 362 60.90 -40.42 1.66
N ALA A 363 60.63 -39.42 2.49
CA ALA A 363 61.67 -38.71 3.25
C ALA A 363 62.37 -39.64 4.26
N LYS A 364 61.61 -40.46 4.99
CA LYS A 364 62.16 -41.42 5.96
C LYS A 364 62.90 -42.56 5.26
N LYS A 365 62.44 -43.01 4.10
CA LYS A 365 63.13 -43.97 3.23
C LYS A 365 64.51 -43.44 2.83
N SER A 366 64.55 -42.23 2.28
CA SER A 366 65.81 -41.56 1.91
C SER A 366 66.76 -41.44 3.11
N GLN A 367 66.24 -41.14 4.30
CA GLN A 367 67.05 -41.05 5.53
C GLN A 367 67.65 -42.40 5.95
N ILE A 368 66.89 -43.49 5.82
CA ILE A 368 67.39 -44.84 6.13
C ILE A 368 68.39 -45.31 5.06
N GLU A 369 68.19 -44.96 3.79
CA GLU A 369 69.17 -45.24 2.72
C GLU A 369 70.52 -44.58 3.01
N ILE A 370 70.51 -43.32 3.43
CA ILE A 370 71.72 -42.61 3.85
C ILE A 370 72.39 -43.32 5.05
N GLN A 371 71.61 -43.78 6.04
CA GLN A 371 72.16 -44.50 7.19
C GLN A 371 72.71 -45.88 6.82
N LEU A 372 72.05 -46.59 5.91
CA LEU A 372 72.52 -47.87 5.38
C LEU A 372 73.83 -47.68 4.60
N ASP A 373 73.93 -46.64 3.77
CA ASP A 373 75.15 -46.31 3.03
C ASP A 373 76.29 -45.92 3.98
N ASP A 374 76.02 -45.13 5.02
CA ASP A 374 76.99 -44.76 6.04
C ASP A 374 77.51 -45.98 6.81
N ILE A 375 76.62 -46.88 7.22
CA ILE A 375 77.03 -48.11 7.92
C ILE A 375 77.76 -49.06 6.99
N ASN A 376 77.31 -49.20 5.74
CA ASN A 376 77.99 -50.02 4.74
C ASN A 376 79.40 -49.46 4.46
N SER A 377 79.56 -48.13 4.41
CA SER A 377 80.86 -47.48 4.32
C SER A 377 81.75 -47.76 5.53
N ILE A 378 81.20 -47.77 6.76
CA ILE A 378 81.93 -48.18 7.96
C ILE A 378 82.38 -49.65 7.85
N MET A 379 81.50 -50.54 7.38
CA MET A 379 81.81 -51.97 7.19
C MET A 379 82.89 -52.20 6.14
N GLN A 380 82.82 -51.50 5.00
CA GLN A 380 83.82 -51.57 3.93
C GLN A 380 85.19 -51.03 4.40
N ASN A 381 85.21 -49.89 5.08
CA ASN A 381 86.43 -49.30 5.62
C ASN A 381 87.06 -50.18 6.71
N TYR A 382 86.25 -50.78 7.59
CA TYR A 382 86.73 -51.76 8.57
C TYR A 382 87.32 -53.00 7.89
N SER A 383 86.66 -53.50 6.84
CA SER A 383 87.16 -54.64 6.04
C SER A 383 88.49 -54.32 5.35
N MET A 384 88.65 -53.10 4.81
CA MET A 384 89.93 -52.64 4.24
C MET A 384 91.02 -52.52 5.30
N LEU A 385 90.70 -52.09 6.53
CA LEU A 385 91.65 -51.99 7.62
C LEU A 385 92.12 -53.37 8.12
N ILE A 386 91.22 -54.36 8.20
CA ILE A 386 91.58 -55.76 8.49
C ILE A 386 92.50 -56.32 7.40
N SER A 387 92.12 -56.19 6.13
CA SER A 387 92.93 -56.72 5.02
C SER A 387 94.27 -56.00 4.88
N SER A 388 94.38 -54.73 5.30
CA SER A 388 95.67 -54.03 5.42
C SER A 388 96.56 -54.59 6.54
N LYS A 389 95.97 -55.05 7.66
CA LYS A 389 96.68 -55.60 8.83
C LYS A 389 97.21 -57.03 8.57
N GLU A 390 96.53 -57.81 7.74
CA GLU A 390 96.99 -59.13 7.28
C GLU A 390 98.05 -59.04 6.17
N SER A 391 98.14 -57.91 5.47
CA SER A 391 99.07 -57.68 4.36
C SER A 391 100.45 -57.10 4.76
N GLU A 392 100.85 -57.19 6.04
CA GLU A 392 102.21 -56.87 6.50
C GLU A 392 103.23 -58.01 6.26
N GLY A 393 102.86 -58.97 5.40
CA GLY A 393 103.76 -59.92 4.77
C GLY A 393 103.36 -60.14 3.31
N VAL A 394 104.21 -59.68 2.38
CA VAL A 394 104.18 -59.89 0.92
C VAL A 394 103.51 -58.77 0.08
N LEU A 395 104.33 -57.74 -0.17
CA LEU A 395 104.61 -57.07 -1.46
C LEU A 395 103.52 -57.03 -2.57
N VAL A 396 103.12 -55.79 -2.88
CA VAL A 396 103.39 -55.07 -4.15
C VAL A 396 102.58 -55.43 -5.43
N ARG A 397 102.24 -54.33 -6.15
CA ARG A 397 101.81 -54.17 -7.57
C ARG A 397 100.31 -54.31 -7.87
N MET A 398 99.59 -53.18 -7.90
CA MET A 398 99.36 -52.38 -9.13
C MET A 398 98.25 -51.32 -8.94
N ILE A 399 98.63 -50.03 -9.04
CA ILE A 399 97.95 -48.95 -9.79
C ILE A 399 96.54 -48.54 -9.27
N SER A 400 96.32 -47.47 -8.51
CA SER A 400 96.61 -46.00 -8.64
C SER A 400 95.45 -45.16 -9.20
N LYS A 401 95.30 -43.98 -8.59
CA LYS A 401 94.60 -42.73 -9.02
C LYS A 401 93.15 -42.57 -8.54
N VAL A 402 92.97 -41.95 -7.37
CA VAL A 402 92.76 -40.48 -7.22
C VAL A 402 93.23 -40.09 -5.82
N ALA A 403 94.08 -39.07 -5.75
CA ALA A 403 94.57 -38.49 -4.52
C ALA A 403 93.57 -37.46 -3.98
N ILE A 404 92.95 -37.74 -2.83
CA ILE A 404 92.48 -36.71 -1.90
C ILE A 404 92.84 -37.19 -0.48
N THR A 405 93.89 -36.58 0.07
CA THR A 405 94.20 -36.41 1.50
C THR A 405 93.47 -37.31 2.50
N PHE A 406 93.98 -38.51 2.74
CA PHE A 406 93.80 -39.18 4.01
C PHE A 406 95.14 -39.21 4.74
N GLN A 407 95.23 -38.44 5.82
CA GLN A 407 96.18 -38.71 6.90
C GLN A 407 96.10 -40.21 7.18
N LYS A 408 97.18 -40.97 6.96
CA LYS A 408 97.30 -42.32 7.50
C LYS A 408 97.12 -42.22 9.00
N PRO A 409 96.08 -42.81 9.60
CA PRO A 409 96.12 -43.05 11.01
C PRO A 409 96.51 -44.54 11.21
N ASP A 410 97.52 -44.79 12.05
CA ASP A 410 97.77 -46.12 12.63
C ASP A 410 96.57 -46.52 13.51
N ARG A 411 95.41 -46.74 12.88
CA ARG A 411 94.17 -47.09 13.55
C ARG A 411 94.02 -48.58 13.45
N ASN A 412 94.35 -49.24 14.56
CA ASN A 412 93.86 -50.56 14.87
C ASN A 412 92.37 -50.65 14.46
N PRO A 413 91.90 -51.67 13.72
CA PRO A 413 90.49 -51.82 13.34
C PRO A 413 89.54 -51.61 14.53
N ASP A 414 89.92 -52.08 15.71
CA ASP A 414 89.13 -51.92 16.94
C ASP A 414 89.06 -50.47 17.44
N SER A 415 90.06 -49.63 17.15
CA SER A 415 90.02 -48.20 17.48
C SER A 415 89.17 -47.41 16.49
N TYR A 416 89.13 -47.81 15.21
CA TYR A 416 88.25 -47.20 14.20
C TYR A 416 86.76 -47.42 14.54
N LEU A 417 86.39 -48.64 14.94
CA LEU A 417 85.02 -48.91 15.38
C LEU A 417 84.63 -48.07 16.60
N LYS A 418 85.50 -47.97 17.61
CA LYS A 418 85.25 -47.15 18.81
C LYS A 418 85.09 -45.67 18.48
N GLU A 419 85.88 -45.15 17.53
CA GLU A 419 85.74 -43.77 17.05
C GLU A 419 84.42 -43.53 16.32
N LYS A 420 83.92 -44.54 15.60
CA LYS A 420 82.58 -44.53 14.97
C LYS A 420 81.45 -44.85 15.96
N GLY A 421 81.76 -45.03 17.24
CA GLY A 421 80.80 -45.24 18.32
C GLY A 421 80.44 -46.71 18.59
N TYR A 422 81.12 -47.66 17.97
CA TYR A 422 80.84 -49.09 18.08
C TYR A 422 81.91 -49.82 18.89
N SER A 423 81.49 -50.77 19.74
CA SER A 423 82.43 -51.48 20.61
C SER A 423 83.09 -52.66 19.90
N LYS A 424 82.35 -53.33 18.99
CA LYS A 424 82.79 -54.44 18.15
C LYS A 424 82.12 -54.40 16.77
N TYR A 425 82.67 -55.14 15.79
CA TYR A 425 82.12 -55.19 14.43
C TYR A 425 80.72 -55.83 14.39
N GLU A 426 80.48 -56.82 15.24
CA GLU A 426 79.17 -57.46 15.41
C GLU A 426 78.07 -56.45 15.80
N ASP A 427 78.44 -55.34 16.47
CA ASP A 427 77.50 -54.28 16.79
C ASP A 427 77.10 -53.49 15.53
N VAL A 428 78.03 -53.29 14.58
CA VAL A 428 77.79 -52.64 13.29
C VAL A 428 76.92 -53.52 12.40
N GLU A 429 77.22 -54.82 12.32
CA GLU A 429 76.42 -55.79 11.57
C GLU A 429 74.98 -55.85 12.10
N LYS A 430 74.80 -55.90 13.43
CA LYS A 430 73.46 -55.86 14.03
C LYS A 430 72.71 -54.57 13.69
N VAL A 431 73.39 -53.43 13.68
CA VAL A 431 72.74 -52.16 13.31
C VAL A 431 72.39 -52.14 11.82
N PHE A 432 73.25 -52.70 10.96
CA PHE A 432 72.98 -52.84 9.52
C PHE A 432 71.78 -53.77 9.27
N GLU A 433 71.75 -54.95 9.88
CA GLU A 433 70.62 -55.90 9.79
C GLU A 433 69.32 -55.26 10.29
N ASN A 434 69.37 -54.58 11.43
CA ASN A 434 68.20 -53.88 11.97
C ASN A 434 67.70 -52.77 11.01
N LEU A 435 68.61 -51.97 10.43
CA LEU A 435 68.24 -50.94 9.46
C LEU A 435 67.67 -51.55 8.17
N GLN A 436 68.17 -52.70 7.71
CA GLN A 436 67.62 -53.42 6.57
C GLN A 436 66.20 -53.93 6.85
N ILE A 437 65.95 -54.47 8.04
CA ILE A 437 64.60 -54.88 8.46
C ILE A 437 63.65 -53.68 8.47
N ILE A 438 64.07 -52.57 9.09
CA ILE A 438 63.27 -51.33 9.14
C ILE A 438 63.02 -50.78 7.73
N TYR A 439 64.02 -50.83 6.84
CA TYR A 439 63.89 -50.42 5.45
C TYR A 439 62.88 -51.30 4.68
N PHE A 440 62.95 -52.61 4.87
CA PHE A 440 62.03 -53.56 4.23
C PHE A 440 60.58 -53.37 4.73
N ASP A 441 60.38 -53.26 6.05
CA ASP A 441 59.07 -52.97 6.66
C ASP A 441 58.50 -51.64 6.16
N MET A 442 59.37 -50.64 5.93
CA MET A 442 58.97 -49.36 5.38
C MET A 442 58.56 -49.45 3.90
N LEU A 443 59.29 -50.21 3.08
CA LEU A 443 58.90 -50.46 1.70
C LEU A 443 57.55 -51.18 1.62
N GLN A 444 57.35 -52.19 2.47
CA GLN A 444 56.07 -52.89 2.62
C GLN A 444 54.95 -51.91 2.99
N SER A 445 55.18 -51.02 3.96
CA SER A 445 54.22 -50.00 4.39
C SER A 445 53.89 -48.96 3.31
N ILE A 446 54.88 -48.58 2.48
CA ILE A 446 54.67 -47.69 1.33
C ILE A 446 53.80 -48.38 0.27
N ASP A 447 54.09 -49.64 -0.03
CA ASP A 447 53.31 -50.41 -1.01
C ASP A 447 51.89 -50.69 -0.52
N ASP A 448 51.70 -51.00 0.77
CA ASP A 448 50.38 -51.16 1.36
C ASP A 448 49.55 -49.87 1.25
N LYS A 449 50.15 -48.71 1.56
CA LYS A 449 49.49 -47.40 1.39
C LYS A 449 49.21 -47.07 -0.07
N ARG A 450 50.14 -47.35 -0.99
CA ARG A 450 49.93 -47.16 -2.43
C ARG A 450 48.78 -48.02 -2.93
N ASN A 451 48.67 -49.26 -2.45
CA ASN A 451 47.58 -50.17 -2.76
C ASN A 451 46.25 -49.70 -2.16
N GLU A 452 46.24 -49.17 -0.93
CA GLU A 452 45.05 -48.57 -0.30
C GLU A 452 44.52 -47.36 -1.09
N PHE A 453 45.41 -46.44 -1.49
CA PHE A 453 45.03 -45.30 -2.33
C PHE A 453 44.56 -45.75 -3.71
N LYS A 454 45.22 -46.73 -4.31
CA LYS A 454 44.83 -47.30 -5.60
C LYS A 454 43.44 -47.94 -5.54
N ASN A 455 43.16 -48.73 -4.50
CA ASN A 455 41.84 -49.34 -4.27
C ASN A 455 40.74 -48.28 -4.03
N SER A 456 41.10 -47.10 -3.54
CA SER A 456 40.17 -45.97 -3.34
C SER A 456 39.99 -45.11 -4.60
N LEU A 457 41.03 -45.00 -5.43
CA LEU A 457 41.07 -44.14 -6.61
C LEU A 457 40.51 -44.83 -7.86
N ASP A 458 40.83 -46.11 -8.07
CA ASP A 458 40.42 -46.89 -9.25
C ASP A 458 38.89 -46.93 -9.44
N PRO A 459 38.06 -47.09 -8.38
CA PRO A 459 36.60 -47.00 -8.52
C PRO A 459 36.13 -45.63 -9.02
N LEU A 460 36.74 -44.54 -8.55
CA LEU A 460 36.38 -43.17 -8.92
C LEU A 460 36.81 -42.84 -10.35
N ILE A 461 38.00 -43.30 -10.75
CA ILE A 461 38.48 -43.19 -12.13
C ILE A 461 37.57 -43.98 -13.07
N SER A 462 37.17 -45.19 -12.69
CA SER A 462 36.22 -46.01 -13.46
C SER A 462 34.86 -45.31 -13.65
N ILE A 463 34.35 -44.66 -12.60
CA ILE A 463 33.13 -43.83 -12.68
C ILE A 463 33.34 -42.65 -13.64
N LYS A 464 34.49 -41.96 -13.55
CA LYS A 464 34.85 -40.82 -14.42
C LYS A 464 34.99 -41.23 -15.89
N GLU A 465 35.71 -42.31 -16.18
CA GLU A 465 35.91 -42.82 -17.55
C GLU A 465 34.58 -43.25 -18.17
N LYS A 466 33.73 -43.92 -17.38
CA LYS A 466 32.41 -44.33 -17.84
C LYS A 466 31.47 -43.14 -18.04
N TYR A 467 31.51 -42.12 -17.18
CA TYR A 467 30.83 -40.85 -17.40
C TYR A 467 31.28 -40.17 -18.70
N ILE A 468 32.58 -40.08 -18.95
CA ILE A 468 33.14 -39.50 -20.19
C ILE A 468 32.72 -40.31 -21.42
N SER A 469 32.68 -41.65 -21.32
CA SER A 469 32.24 -42.52 -22.42
C SER A 469 30.74 -42.41 -22.74
N LEU A 470 29.93 -42.04 -21.74
CA LEU A 470 28.48 -41.86 -21.86
C LEU A 470 28.09 -40.42 -22.18
N SER A 471 29.01 -39.47 -22.00
CA SER A 471 28.83 -38.06 -22.32
C SER A 471 29.12 -37.85 -23.80
N PRO A 472 28.13 -37.49 -24.62
CA PRO A 472 28.41 -37.10 -26.00
C PRO A 472 29.36 -35.90 -26.01
N SER A 473 30.20 -35.78 -27.04
CA SER A 473 30.82 -34.50 -27.38
C SER A 473 29.73 -33.43 -27.39
N SER A 474 30.02 -32.25 -26.83
CA SER A 474 29.12 -31.17 -26.38
C SER A 474 27.99 -30.69 -27.32
N GLU A 475 27.80 -31.30 -28.49
CA GLU A 475 26.84 -30.90 -29.52
C GLU A 475 25.70 -31.91 -29.77
N ILE A 476 25.64 -33.05 -29.07
CA ILE A 476 24.64 -34.10 -29.36
C ILE A 476 23.89 -34.51 -28.08
N ILE A 477 22.71 -33.94 -27.84
CA ILE A 477 21.75 -34.46 -26.86
C ILE A 477 21.31 -35.88 -27.24
N SER A 478 21.03 -36.74 -26.26
CA SER A 478 20.58 -38.11 -26.55
C SER A 478 19.22 -38.11 -27.26
N PHE A 479 18.94 -39.14 -28.08
CA PHE A 479 17.66 -39.29 -28.78
C PHE A 479 16.45 -39.22 -27.82
N LYS A 480 16.58 -39.79 -26.61
CA LYS A 480 15.54 -39.72 -25.58
C LYS A 480 15.30 -38.31 -25.05
N GLN A 481 16.36 -37.52 -24.87
CA GLN A 481 16.24 -36.11 -24.49
C GLN A 481 15.60 -35.28 -25.62
N LYS A 482 15.96 -35.56 -26.86
CA LYS A 482 15.38 -34.88 -28.03
C LYS A 482 13.88 -35.14 -28.16
N VAL A 483 13.45 -36.40 -28.06
CA VAL A 483 12.02 -36.78 -28.07
C VAL A 483 11.27 -36.15 -26.90
N PHE A 484 11.85 -36.17 -25.69
CA PHE A 484 11.23 -35.56 -24.50
C PHE A 484 11.08 -34.04 -24.62
N LEU A 485 12.08 -33.35 -25.17
CA LEU A 485 12.00 -31.91 -25.42
C LEU A 485 10.97 -31.58 -26.49
N GLU A 486 10.89 -32.38 -27.57
CA GLU A 486 9.86 -32.25 -28.62
C GLU A 486 8.43 -32.47 -28.05
N GLU A 487 8.24 -33.46 -27.17
CA GLU A 487 6.98 -33.70 -26.44
C GLU A 487 6.60 -32.56 -25.50
N LYS A 488 7.58 -31.78 -25.04
CA LYS A 488 7.40 -30.59 -24.18
C LYS A 488 7.46 -29.28 -24.97
N GLU A 489 7.36 -29.34 -26.30
CA GLU A 489 7.34 -28.20 -27.22
C GLU A 489 8.64 -27.36 -27.24
N TYR A 490 9.78 -27.93 -26.86
CA TYR A 490 11.10 -27.29 -26.93
C TYR A 490 11.95 -27.86 -28.08
N THR A 491 12.53 -26.99 -28.90
CA THR A 491 13.33 -27.37 -30.07
C THR A 491 14.74 -27.84 -29.73
N SER A 492 15.27 -27.46 -28.57
CA SER A 492 16.59 -27.88 -28.06
C SER A 492 16.69 -27.66 -26.55
N TYR A 493 17.68 -28.30 -25.91
CA TYR A 493 17.99 -28.09 -24.50
C TYR A 493 18.42 -26.63 -24.23
N GLU A 494 19.19 -26.04 -25.15
CA GLU A 494 19.58 -24.63 -25.10
C GLU A 494 18.38 -23.69 -25.19
N SER A 495 17.35 -24.03 -25.98
CA SER A 495 16.11 -23.25 -26.03
C SER A 495 15.37 -23.25 -24.69
N LEU A 496 15.39 -24.37 -23.96
CA LEU A 496 14.81 -24.46 -22.61
C LEU A 496 15.65 -23.66 -21.60
N GLU A 497 16.98 -23.75 -21.65
CA GLU A 497 17.86 -22.97 -20.77
C GLU A 497 17.74 -21.47 -21.02
N GLN A 498 17.65 -21.03 -22.27
CA GLN A 498 17.46 -19.63 -22.62
C GLN A 498 16.11 -19.11 -22.12
N ASP A 499 15.03 -19.91 -22.18
CA ASP A 499 13.71 -19.49 -21.69
C ASP A 499 13.67 -19.42 -20.15
N ILE A 500 14.35 -20.34 -19.45
CA ILE A 500 14.58 -20.26 -17.99
C ILE A 500 15.39 -19.01 -17.63
N LEU A 501 16.50 -18.77 -18.32
CA LEU A 501 17.37 -17.62 -18.07
C LEU A 501 16.64 -16.30 -18.34
N ARG A 502 15.90 -16.21 -19.45
CA ARG A 502 15.09 -15.03 -19.80
C ARG A 502 14.03 -14.75 -18.74
N LYS A 503 13.33 -15.77 -18.24
CA LYS A 503 12.34 -15.61 -17.16
C LYS A 503 13.00 -15.21 -15.84
N LYS A 504 14.19 -15.73 -15.51
CA LYS A 504 14.97 -15.30 -14.34
C LYS A 504 15.40 -13.84 -14.44
N ILE A 505 15.91 -13.41 -15.60
CA ILE A 505 16.27 -12.02 -15.87
C ILE A 505 15.05 -11.10 -15.75
N ILE A 506 13.89 -11.48 -16.32
CA ILE A 506 12.66 -10.70 -16.20
C ILE A 506 12.20 -10.61 -14.74
N ILE A 507 12.30 -11.69 -13.97
CA ILE A 507 12.01 -11.66 -12.52
C ILE A 507 12.97 -10.70 -11.81
N GLU A 508 14.27 -10.78 -12.06
CA GLU A 508 15.28 -9.88 -11.47
C GLU A 508 15.08 -8.41 -11.88
N GLU A 509 14.68 -8.15 -13.14
CA GLU A 509 14.38 -6.81 -13.64
C GLU A 509 13.09 -6.25 -13.03
N TYR A 510 12.04 -7.06 -12.82
CA TYR A 510 10.84 -6.64 -12.11
C TYR A 510 11.09 -6.43 -10.61
N GLU A 511 11.92 -7.27 -9.98
CA GLU A 511 12.35 -7.09 -8.58
C GLU A 511 13.23 -5.82 -8.43
N LYS A 512 13.99 -5.43 -9.47
CA LYS A 512 14.77 -4.17 -9.52
C LYS A 512 13.93 -2.94 -9.89
N ASN A 513 12.99 -3.06 -10.82
CA ASN A 513 12.13 -1.97 -11.27
C ASN A 513 10.88 -1.91 -10.39
N ASN A 514 11.00 -1.18 -9.28
CA ASN A 514 9.93 -0.72 -8.39
C ASN A 514 8.51 -1.06 -8.86
N ALA A 515 7.91 -2.10 -8.26
CA ALA A 515 6.48 -2.42 -8.38
C ALA A 515 5.64 -1.14 -8.43
N ILE A 516 5.15 -0.79 -9.62
CA ILE A 516 4.23 0.33 -9.79
C ILE A 516 2.88 -0.17 -9.28
N TYR A 517 2.55 0.17 -8.04
CA TYR A 517 1.22 -0.09 -7.51
C TYR A 517 0.22 0.82 -8.22
N TYR A 518 -0.79 0.22 -8.84
CA TYR A 518 -1.92 0.93 -9.42
C TYR A 518 -3.02 1.05 -8.38
N PHE A 519 -3.23 2.26 -7.88
CA PHE A 519 -4.25 2.56 -6.89
C PHE A 519 -5.51 3.04 -7.62
N SER A 520 -6.51 2.17 -7.69
CA SER A 520 -7.85 2.50 -8.23
C SER A 520 -8.88 2.72 -7.13
N ASP A 521 -8.67 2.10 -5.97
CA ASP A 521 -9.55 2.16 -4.81
C ASP A 521 -8.93 2.92 -3.65
N LYS A 522 -9.79 3.50 -2.83
CA LYS A 522 -9.44 4.17 -1.58
C LYS A 522 -8.85 3.18 -0.57
N LEU A 523 -7.74 3.55 0.07
CA LEU A 523 -7.13 2.77 1.15
C LEU A 523 -8.05 2.74 2.38
N ASP A 524 -8.36 1.53 2.87
CA ASP A 524 -8.95 1.37 4.20
C ASP A 524 -7.87 1.66 5.26
N ALA A 525 -7.89 2.89 5.76
CA ALA A 525 -6.93 3.39 6.75
C ALA A 525 -6.95 2.59 8.06
N SER A 526 -8.12 2.08 8.47
CA SER A 526 -8.23 1.27 9.70
C SER A 526 -7.55 -0.08 9.51
N VAL A 527 -7.80 -0.74 8.39
CA VAL A 527 -7.19 -2.05 8.08
C VAL A 527 -5.69 -1.91 7.87
N ALA A 528 -5.23 -0.85 7.20
CA ALA A 528 -3.80 -0.57 6.99
C ALA A 528 -3.06 -0.29 8.30
N ASN A 529 -3.63 0.57 9.17
CA ASN A 529 -3.04 0.85 10.47
C ASN A 529 -2.99 -0.41 11.36
N ASN A 530 -4.07 -1.19 11.36
CA ASN A 530 -4.10 -2.42 12.14
C ASN A 530 -3.11 -3.48 11.62
N ALA A 531 -2.90 -3.57 10.30
CA ALA A 531 -1.88 -4.43 9.73
C ALA A 531 -0.46 -4.00 10.15
N LEU A 532 -0.17 -2.69 10.17
CA LEU A 532 1.10 -2.15 10.69
C LEU A 532 1.30 -2.50 12.17
N ILE A 533 0.27 -2.32 13.01
CA ILE A 533 0.33 -2.66 14.44
C ILE A 533 0.51 -4.17 14.61
N TYR A 534 -0.21 -4.99 13.85
CA TYR A 534 -0.13 -6.45 13.90
C TYR A 534 1.30 -6.92 13.60
N VAL A 535 1.89 -6.46 12.48
CA VAL A 535 3.26 -6.81 12.09
C VAL A 535 4.28 -6.28 13.11
N SER A 536 4.09 -5.06 13.63
CA SER A 536 4.94 -4.51 14.68
C SER A 536 4.91 -5.34 15.97
N ASN A 537 3.72 -5.76 16.40
CA ASN A 537 3.55 -6.61 17.58
C ASN A 537 4.18 -7.98 17.37
N CYS A 538 4.05 -8.58 16.17
CA CYS A 538 4.75 -9.82 15.85
C CYS A 538 6.29 -9.66 15.80
N LYS A 539 6.80 -8.49 15.41
CA LYS A 539 8.25 -8.21 15.38
C LYS A 539 8.88 -8.14 16.77
N LYS A 540 8.09 -7.78 17.80
CA LYS A 540 8.55 -7.76 19.20
C LYS A 540 8.75 -9.17 19.81
N LEU A 541 8.33 -10.22 19.12
CA LEU A 541 8.30 -11.59 19.66
C LEU A 541 9.65 -12.33 19.59
N GLU A 542 10.72 -11.72 19.09
CA GLU A 542 12.08 -12.29 18.96
C GLU A 542 12.18 -13.76 18.43
N ASN A 543 11.16 -14.25 17.73
CA ASN A 543 11.11 -15.65 17.28
C ASN A 543 11.87 -15.83 15.96
N PHE A 544 13.03 -16.50 16.04
CA PHE A 544 13.95 -16.76 14.91
C PHE A 544 13.27 -17.34 13.66
N GLN A 545 12.23 -18.17 13.80
CA GLN A 545 11.57 -18.82 12.65
C GLN A 545 10.67 -17.84 11.86
N LEU A 546 10.15 -16.80 12.51
CA LEU A 546 9.25 -15.82 11.89
C LEU A 546 9.99 -14.55 11.45
N ASN A 547 11.18 -14.26 11.99
CA ASN A 547 11.91 -13.01 11.75
C ASN A 547 12.08 -12.65 10.26
N LYS A 548 12.47 -13.62 9.42
CA LYS A 548 12.63 -13.36 7.97
C LYS A 548 11.29 -12.99 7.31
N MET A 549 10.24 -13.76 7.59
CA MET A 549 8.90 -13.50 7.04
C MET A 549 8.33 -12.17 7.54
N LEU A 550 8.61 -11.81 8.81
CA LEU A 550 8.21 -10.55 9.42
C LEU A 550 8.88 -9.35 8.76
N ASP A 551 10.20 -9.43 8.53
CA ASP A 551 10.95 -8.37 7.88
C ASP A 551 10.51 -8.16 6.43
N ASP A 552 10.32 -9.25 5.68
CA ASP A 552 9.79 -9.21 4.31
C ASP A 552 8.39 -8.57 4.28
N MET A 553 7.51 -9.00 5.18
CA MET A 553 6.13 -8.53 5.25
C MET A 553 6.04 -7.05 5.66
N ASN A 554 6.83 -6.65 6.67
CA ASN A 554 6.90 -5.27 7.13
C ASN A 554 7.45 -4.35 6.03
N SER A 555 8.52 -4.79 5.35
CA SER A 555 9.12 -4.10 4.21
C SER A 555 8.08 -3.85 3.10
N LEU A 556 7.38 -4.91 2.66
CA LEU A 556 6.37 -4.83 1.59
C LEU A 556 5.20 -3.93 1.98
N LEU A 557 4.67 -4.08 3.19
CA LEU A 557 3.53 -3.28 3.67
C LEU A 557 3.90 -1.80 3.80
N GLN A 558 5.06 -1.49 4.39
CA GLN A 558 5.55 -0.11 4.48
C GLN A 558 5.80 0.50 3.11
N LYS A 559 6.37 -0.26 2.16
CA LYS A 559 6.57 0.17 0.78
C LYS A 559 5.23 0.51 0.11
N TYR A 560 4.24 -0.38 0.21
CA TYR A 560 2.90 -0.15 -0.34
C TYR A 560 2.26 1.12 0.22
N ILE A 561 2.27 1.29 1.54
CA ILE A 561 1.69 2.45 2.21
C ILE A 561 2.39 3.74 1.78
N LYS A 562 3.73 3.71 1.69
CA LYS A 562 4.51 4.86 1.23
C LYS A 562 4.20 5.23 -0.22
N GLU A 563 4.08 4.24 -1.11
CA GLU A 563 3.67 4.46 -2.50
C GLU A 563 2.25 5.02 -2.60
N TYR A 564 1.32 4.55 -1.76
CA TYR A 564 -0.03 5.12 -1.67
C TYR A 564 0.01 6.60 -1.23
N GLY A 565 0.79 6.92 -0.20
CA GLY A 565 1.00 8.29 0.24
C GLY A 565 1.68 9.17 -0.82
N ASN A 566 2.51 8.60 -1.70
CA ASN A 566 3.11 9.30 -2.83
C ASN A 566 2.12 9.47 -4.00
N PHE A 567 1.23 8.51 -4.20
CA PHE A 567 0.11 8.62 -5.15
C PHE A 567 -0.83 9.75 -4.75
N LEU A 568 -1.32 9.77 -3.50
CA LEU A 568 -2.16 10.87 -3.00
C LEU A 568 -1.49 12.23 -3.18
N TYR A 569 -0.20 12.32 -2.84
CA TYR A 569 0.57 13.56 -3.02
C TYR A 569 0.64 13.99 -4.50
N ARG A 570 0.92 13.06 -5.42
CA ARG A 570 0.95 13.34 -6.86
C ARG A 570 -0.39 13.81 -7.38
N GLU A 571 -1.48 13.17 -6.98
CA GLU A 571 -2.82 13.56 -7.40
C GLU A 571 -3.25 14.91 -6.80
N ILE A 572 -2.97 15.18 -5.53
CA ILE A 572 -3.25 16.48 -4.91
C ILE A 572 -2.47 17.59 -5.65
N ASP A 573 -1.17 17.40 -5.89
CA ASP A 573 -0.33 18.39 -6.59
C ASP A 573 -0.79 18.61 -8.04
N ARG A 574 -1.13 17.53 -8.76
CA ARG A 574 -1.67 17.58 -10.12
C ARG A 574 -2.96 18.38 -10.17
N ASN A 575 -3.94 18.04 -9.34
CA ASN A 575 -5.24 18.72 -9.34
C ASN A 575 -5.08 20.19 -8.90
N PHE A 576 -4.23 20.48 -7.92
CA PHE A 576 -3.93 21.85 -7.51
C PHE A 576 -3.34 22.68 -8.66
N LYS A 577 -2.39 22.13 -9.43
CA LYS A 577 -1.85 22.79 -10.63
C LYS A 577 -2.90 23.07 -11.69
N HIS A 578 -3.84 22.15 -11.91
CA HIS A 578 -4.94 22.39 -12.86
C HIS A 578 -5.91 23.48 -12.37
N ILE A 579 -6.27 23.48 -11.08
CA ILE A 579 -7.16 24.51 -10.50
C ILE A 579 -6.52 25.90 -10.59
N THR A 580 -5.21 25.99 -10.38
CA THR A 580 -4.48 27.26 -10.36
C THR A 580 -4.12 27.79 -11.75
N ASN A 581 -4.35 27.00 -12.81
CA ASN A 581 -4.10 27.38 -14.19
C ASN A 581 -5.26 28.22 -14.77
N VAL A 582 -4.93 29.41 -15.25
CA VAL A 582 -5.89 30.40 -15.79
C VAL A 582 -6.48 29.97 -17.15
N ASN A 583 -5.96 28.92 -17.78
CA ASN A 583 -6.46 28.42 -19.08
C ASN A 583 -7.29 27.12 -18.96
N GLU A 584 -7.51 26.60 -17.76
CA GLU A 584 -8.17 25.32 -17.56
C GLU A 584 -9.70 25.46 -17.64
N THR A 585 -10.37 24.55 -18.34
CA THR A 585 -11.83 24.62 -18.56
C THR A 585 -12.64 23.86 -17.51
N ASP A 586 -12.05 22.82 -16.92
CA ASP A 586 -12.71 21.90 -15.96
C ASP A 586 -12.28 22.12 -14.50
N ILE A 587 -12.01 23.37 -14.11
CA ILE A 587 -11.53 23.77 -12.76
C ILE A 587 -12.42 23.17 -11.64
N ARG A 588 -13.73 23.08 -11.86
CA ARG A 588 -14.67 22.51 -10.87
C ARG A 588 -14.46 21.02 -10.61
N GLN A 589 -14.15 20.25 -11.65
CA GLN A 589 -13.91 18.82 -11.50
C GLN A 589 -12.58 18.58 -10.77
N TYR A 590 -11.52 19.28 -11.17
CA TYR A 590 -10.24 19.23 -10.49
C TYR A 590 -10.33 19.67 -9.02
N SER A 591 -11.14 20.68 -8.70
CA SER A 591 -11.43 21.10 -7.32
C SER A 591 -12.09 20.00 -6.49
N LYS A 592 -13.07 19.30 -7.06
CA LYS A 592 -13.74 18.19 -6.38
C LYS A 592 -12.79 17.01 -6.13
N ASP A 593 -11.99 16.65 -7.14
CA ASP A 593 -11.04 15.53 -7.02
C ASP A 593 -9.92 15.87 -6.04
N PHE A 594 -9.41 17.10 -6.11
CA PHE A 594 -8.50 17.65 -5.11
C PHE A 594 -9.08 17.55 -3.69
N ASP A 595 -10.34 17.98 -3.48
CA ASP A 595 -10.99 17.96 -2.18
C ASP A 595 -11.14 16.54 -1.63
N ASN A 596 -11.46 15.57 -2.50
CA ASN A 596 -11.54 14.16 -2.14
C ASN A 596 -10.18 13.59 -1.69
N TYR A 597 -9.12 13.79 -2.48
CA TYR A 597 -7.78 13.28 -2.16
C TYR A 597 -7.18 13.97 -0.93
N PHE A 598 -7.39 15.28 -0.79
CA PHE A 598 -6.90 16.02 0.38
C PHE A 598 -7.65 15.64 1.66
N GLN A 599 -8.97 15.45 1.58
CA GLN A 599 -9.76 14.93 2.70
C GLN A 599 -9.33 13.53 3.08
N GLU A 600 -9.00 12.70 2.11
CA GLU A 600 -8.44 11.38 2.36
C GLU A 600 -7.13 11.47 3.12
N LEU A 601 -6.14 12.24 2.62
CA LEU A 601 -4.87 12.46 3.31
C LEU A 601 -5.08 12.96 4.76
N ASN A 602 -5.94 13.94 4.96
CA ASN A 602 -6.25 14.48 6.28
C ASN A 602 -6.94 13.45 7.19
N SER A 603 -7.75 12.56 6.62
CA SER A 603 -8.40 11.48 7.40
C SER A 603 -7.42 10.43 7.91
N LEU A 604 -6.27 10.24 7.22
CA LEU A 604 -5.20 9.34 7.66
C LEU A 604 -4.52 9.82 8.95
N ASN A 605 -4.58 11.12 9.27
CA ASN A 605 -4.01 11.71 10.49
C ASN A 605 -4.62 11.10 11.78
N LYS A 606 -5.81 10.50 11.70
CA LYS A 606 -6.41 9.76 12.83
C LYS A 606 -5.58 8.52 13.24
N TYR A 607 -4.68 8.04 12.37
CA TYR A 607 -3.92 6.81 12.55
C TYR A 607 -2.42 7.12 12.53
N ALA A 608 -1.84 7.37 13.71
CA ALA A 608 -0.47 7.87 13.86
C ALA A 608 0.59 7.03 13.12
N ASN A 609 0.56 5.69 13.23
CA ASN A 609 1.55 4.82 12.57
C ASN A 609 1.47 4.91 11.04
N LEU A 610 0.23 4.93 10.51
CA LEU A 610 -0.01 5.07 9.08
C LEU A 610 0.44 6.45 8.58
N PHE A 611 0.10 7.50 9.33
CA PHE A 611 0.42 8.88 8.98
C PHE A 611 1.93 9.15 9.00
N GLN A 612 2.64 8.58 9.97
CA GLN A 612 4.10 8.62 10.04
C GLN A 612 4.74 7.91 8.85
N CYS A 613 4.23 6.72 8.45
CA CYS A 613 4.77 5.98 7.30
C CYS A 613 4.72 6.76 5.98
N ILE A 614 3.74 7.64 5.79
CA ILE A 614 3.58 8.42 4.56
C ILE A 614 4.19 9.83 4.62
N SER A 615 4.87 10.17 5.73
CA SER A 615 5.31 11.53 6.05
C SER A 615 4.16 12.55 5.99
N GLY A 616 3.03 12.19 6.58
CA GLY A 616 1.78 12.95 6.46
C GLY A 616 1.86 14.36 7.04
N ASP A 617 2.51 14.53 8.20
CA ASP A 617 2.65 15.84 8.86
C ASP A 617 3.39 16.84 7.98
N GLU A 618 4.57 16.45 7.49
CA GLU A 618 5.41 17.28 6.60
C GLU A 618 4.66 17.65 5.31
N LYS A 619 3.95 16.69 4.70
CA LYS A 619 3.17 16.92 3.48
C LYS A 619 1.99 17.86 3.72
N LEU A 620 1.20 17.66 4.78
CA LEU A 620 0.10 18.56 5.11
C LEU A 620 0.60 19.96 5.41
N GLU A 621 1.67 20.11 6.19
CA GLU A 621 2.26 21.41 6.50
C GLU A 621 2.75 22.12 5.23
N ASN A 622 3.40 21.39 4.31
CA ASN A 622 3.81 21.94 3.02
C ASN A 622 2.62 22.44 2.21
N TYR A 623 1.54 21.66 2.12
CA TYR A 623 0.31 22.09 1.44
C TYR A 623 -0.34 23.30 2.09
N TYR A 624 -0.42 23.35 3.43
CA TYR A 624 -0.94 24.53 4.13
C TYR A 624 -0.14 25.80 3.79
N ARG A 625 1.18 25.71 3.75
CA ARG A 625 2.03 26.83 3.32
C ARG A 625 1.80 27.20 1.85
N GLN A 626 1.67 26.22 0.96
CA GLN A 626 1.38 26.45 -0.46
C GLN A 626 0.03 27.13 -0.66
N PHE A 627 -1.02 26.71 0.05
CA PHE A 627 -2.35 27.32 -0.05
C PHE A 627 -2.36 28.75 0.50
N LEU A 628 -1.67 29.01 1.61
CA LEU A 628 -1.51 30.37 2.14
C LEU A 628 -0.76 31.28 1.15
N ASN A 629 0.31 30.79 0.54
CA ASN A 629 1.07 31.55 -0.46
C ASN A 629 0.23 31.82 -1.71
N TYR A 630 -0.51 30.82 -2.19
CA TYR A 630 -1.36 30.98 -3.36
C TYR A 630 -2.57 31.88 -3.08
N HIS A 631 -3.15 31.81 -1.88
CA HIS A 631 -4.20 32.71 -1.43
C HIS A 631 -3.74 34.17 -1.52
N ARG A 632 -2.57 34.51 -0.97
CA ARG A 632 -1.98 35.86 -1.07
C ARG A 632 -1.66 36.27 -2.51
N PHE A 633 -1.17 35.33 -3.31
CA PHE A 633 -0.93 35.58 -4.73
C PHE A 633 -2.24 35.90 -5.47
N LEU A 634 -3.29 35.12 -5.20
CA LEU A 634 -4.61 35.30 -5.82
C LEU A 634 -5.25 36.61 -5.39
N ASP A 635 -5.13 36.99 -4.11
CA ASP A 635 -5.56 38.29 -3.58
C ASP A 635 -4.90 39.45 -4.34
N ASN A 636 -3.56 39.45 -4.42
CA ASN A 636 -2.81 40.46 -5.16
C ASN A 636 -3.22 40.53 -6.64
N GLN A 637 -3.43 39.38 -7.30
CA GLN A 637 -3.85 39.33 -8.71
C GLN A 637 -5.27 39.87 -8.91
N MET A 638 -6.19 39.56 -7.98
CA MET A 638 -7.55 40.08 -7.98
C MET A 638 -7.56 41.59 -7.73
N GLU A 639 -6.77 42.08 -6.76
CA GLU A 639 -6.60 43.50 -6.50
C GLU A 639 -6.06 44.24 -7.73
N CYS A 640 -4.98 43.72 -8.34
CA CYS A 640 -4.41 44.29 -9.57
C CYS A 640 -5.43 44.32 -10.71
N SER A 641 -6.19 43.23 -10.90
CA SER A 641 -7.19 43.13 -11.96
C SER A 641 -8.38 44.06 -11.73
N SER A 642 -8.78 44.25 -10.47
CA SER A 642 -9.82 45.21 -10.06
C SER A 642 -9.36 46.64 -10.31
N MET A 643 -8.18 47.02 -9.81
CA MET A 643 -7.60 48.37 -9.98
C MET A 643 -7.31 48.73 -11.44
N SER A 644 -6.94 47.75 -12.27
CA SER A 644 -6.64 47.96 -13.70
C SER A 644 -7.85 47.79 -14.63
N SER A 645 -9.06 47.63 -14.09
CA SER A 645 -10.30 47.44 -14.86
C SER A 645 -10.28 46.23 -15.82
N LYS A 646 -9.48 45.20 -15.51
CA LYS A 646 -9.40 43.95 -16.30
C LYS A 646 -10.44 42.93 -15.84
N TYR A 647 -11.71 43.26 -15.99
CA TYR A 647 -12.82 42.48 -15.42
C TYR A 647 -12.94 41.05 -15.94
N LYS A 648 -12.48 40.78 -17.17
CA LYS A 648 -12.44 39.42 -17.73
C LYS A 648 -11.44 38.52 -16.99
N GLU A 649 -10.28 39.07 -16.64
CA GLU A 649 -9.25 38.40 -15.84
C GLU A 649 -9.75 38.20 -14.40
N LEU A 650 -10.32 39.25 -13.79
CA LEU A 650 -10.91 39.17 -12.44
C LEU A 650 -12.02 38.09 -12.34
N LYS A 651 -12.87 37.96 -13.37
CA LYS A 651 -13.91 36.92 -13.42
C LYS A 651 -13.31 35.51 -13.46
N HIS A 652 -12.24 35.29 -14.22
CA HIS A 652 -11.56 33.99 -14.24
C HIS A 652 -10.93 33.67 -12.87
N LEU A 653 -10.27 34.65 -12.25
CA LEU A 653 -9.73 34.53 -10.90
C LEU A 653 -10.83 34.22 -9.87
N LEU A 654 -12.03 34.80 -10.01
CA LEU A 654 -13.18 34.49 -9.14
C LEU A 654 -13.64 33.04 -9.26
N VAL A 655 -13.59 32.44 -10.46
CA VAL A 655 -13.89 31.00 -10.64
C VAL A 655 -12.86 30.14 -9.92
N ILE A 656 -11.58 30.51 -9.97
CA ILE A 656 -10.50 29.85 -9.22
C ILE A 656 -10.73 29.99 -7.72
N ALA A 657 -10.96 31.20 -7.20
CA ALA A 657 -11.23 31.45 -5.78
C ALA A 657 -12.48 30.69 -5.30
N GLN A 658 -13.54 30.67 -6.10
CA GLN A 658 -14.74 29.90 -5.80
C GLN A 658 -14.43 28.40 -5.67
N SER A 659 -13.65 27.87 -6.60
CA SER A 659 -13.27 26.45 -6.65
C SER A 659 -12.34 26.07 -5.50
N LEU A 660 -11.53 27.00 -4.99
CA LEU A 660 -10.66 26.79 -3.84
C LEU A 660 -11.37 26.99 -2.49
N THR A 661 -12.65 27.41 -2.46
CA THR A 661 -13.39 27.55 -1.17
C THR A 661 -13.55 26.23 -0.40
N CYS A 662 -13.38 25.07 -1.04
CA CYS A 662 -13.34 23.78 -0.35
C CYS A 662 -12.15 23.67 0.62
N LEU A 663 -11.06 24.42 0.38
CA LEU A 663 -9.87 24.45 1.22
C LEU A 663 -10.10 25.10 2.58
N ASP A 664 -11.06 26.04 2.66
CA ASP A 664 -11.29 26.84 3.86
C ASP A 664 -11.60 25.97 5.09
N ARG A 665 -12.15 24.76 4.88
CA ARG A 665 -12.45 23.79 5.96
C ARG A 665 -11.21 23.16 6.58
N PHE A 666 -10.07 23.17 5.89
CA PHE A 666 -8.81 22.62 6.36
C PHE A 666 -7.89 23.70 6.95
N SER A 667 -8.11 24.97 6.61
CA SER A 667 -7.33 26.12 7.06
C SER A 667 -8.01 26.95 8.15
N SER A 668 -8.97 26.37 8.87
CA SER A 668 -9.81 27.06 9.86
C SER A 668 -9.04 27.73 11.01
N PHE A 669 -7.77 27.37 11.22
CA PHE A 669 -6.92 27.96 12.25
C PHE A 669 -6.12 29.20 11.80
N SER A 670 -5.99 29.46 10.49
CA SER A 670 -5.15 30.55 9.96
C SER A 670 -5.87 31.55 9.05
N LEU A 671 -7.08 31.24 8.56
CA LEU A 671 -7.79 32.02 7.55
C LEU A 671 -9.25 32.37 7.91
N SER A 672 -9.65 32.36 9.19
CA SER A 672 -11.03 32.70 9.57
C SER A 672 -11.43 34.09 9.04
N ASP A 673 -12.60 34.15 8.39
CA ASP A 673 -13.16 35.23 7.56
C ASP A 673 -12.34 35.73 6.35
N TYR A 674 -11.04 35.44 6.29
CA TYR A 674 -10.12 35.86 5.21
C TYR A 674 -9.73 34.75 4.23
N GLY A 675 -10.32 33.55 4.29
CA GLY A 675 -10.03 32.44 3.36
C GLY A 675 -10.44 32.69 1.90
N PHE A 676 -10.42 31.65 1.06
CA PHE A 676 -10.81 31.77 -0.35
C PHE A 676 -12.27 32.20 -0.52
N ARG A 677 -13.15 31.82 0.41
CA ARG A 677 -14.53 32.33 0.47
C ARG A 677 -14.61 33.82 0.77
N GLY A 678 -13.72 34.34 1.62
CA GLY A 678 -13.62 35.77 1.92
C GLY A 678 -13.24 36.55 0.67
N LEU A 679 -12.14 36.13 0.02
CA LEU A 679 -11.68 36.63 -1.28
C LEU A 679 -12.79 36.64 -2.33
N TYR A 680 -13.43 35.49 -2.54
CA TYR A 680 -14.51 35.36 -3.51
C TYR A 680 -15.64 36.36 -3.24
N LYS A 681 -16.08 36.50 -1.98
CA LYS A 681 -17.16 37.43 -1.62
C LYS A 681 -16.79 38.89 -1.87
N GLN A 682 -15.58 39.29 -1.49
CA GLN A 682 -15.09 40.66 -1.66
C GLN A 682 -15.13 41.10 -3.13
N TYR A 683 -14.44 40.36 -4.00
CA TYR A 683 -14.36 40.73 -5.42
C TYR A 683 -15.63 40.42 -6.20
N HIS A 684 -16.45 39.45 -5.77
CA HIS A 684 -17.78 39.24 -6.35
C HIS A 684 -18.71 40.44 -6.09
N LEU A 685 -18.63 41.08 -4.92
CA LEU A 685 -19.40 42.29 -4.64
C LEU A 685 -18.97 43.46 -5.55
N GLU A 686 -17.66 43.64 -5.75
CA GLU A 686 -17.13 44.67 -6.67
C GLU A 686 -17.63 44.47 -8.09
N ILE A 687 -17.50 43.25 -8.64
CA ILE A 687 -18.03 42.92 -9.97
C ILE A 687 -19.56 43.14 -10.04
N PHE A 688 -20.29 42.72 -9.01
CA PHE A 688 -21.74 42.89 -8.97
C PHE A 688 -22.15 44.36 -8.98
N GLN A 689 -21.41 45.22 -8.27
CA GLN A 689 -21.69 46.65 -8.19
C GLN A 689 -21.41 47.37 -9.51
N ILE A 690 -20.33 47.01 -10.20
CA ILE A 690 -20.03 47.50 -11.55
C ILE A 690 -21.16 47.16 -12.53
N TYR A 691 -21.68 45.93 -12.46
CA TYR A 691 -22.83 45.55 -13.29
C TYR A 691 -24.11 46.31 -12.94
N GLN A 692 -24.34 46.61 -11.65
CA GLN A 692 -25.48 47.45 -11.24
C GLN A 692 -25.35 48.88 -11.76
N ASP A 693 -24.16 49.46 -11.72
CA ASP A 693 -23.90 50.82 -12.21
C ASP A 693 -24.05 50.90 -13.74
N ALA A 694 -23.52 49.92 -14.47
CA ALA A 694 -23.70 49.81 -15.92
C ALA A 694 -25.19 49.64 -16.31
N HIS A 695 -25.94 48.84 -15.55
CA HIS A 695 -27.39 48.70 -15.74
C HIS A 695 -28.13 50.02 -15.50
N LYS A 696 -27.78 50.75 -14.43
CA LYS A 696 -28.39 52.06 -14.11
C LYS A 696 -28.10 53.08 -15.21
N LEU A 697 -26.89 53.09 -15.75
CA LEU A 697 -26.47 53.94 -16.85
C LEU A 697 -27.29 53.67 -18.13
N ILE A 698 -27.45 52.40 -18.51
CA ILE A 698 -28.29 52.01 -19.66
C ILE A 698 -29.74 52.44 -19.46
N THR A 699 -30.30 52.16 -18.28
CA THR A 699 -31.70 52.49 -17.98
C THR A 699 -31.93 54.01 -18.04
N ASP A 700 -30.96 54.80 -17.58
CA ASP A 700 -30.99 56.27 -17.67
C ASP A 700 -30.97 56.73 -19.14
N TYR A 701 -30.09 56.19 -19.99
CA TYR A 701 -30.06 56.51 -21.42
C TYR A 701 -31.36 56.11 -22.15
N ILE A 702 -31.94 54.96 -21.84
CA ILE A 702 -33.23 54.52 -22.37
C ILE A 702 -34.34 55.51 -21.99
N SER A 703 -34.34 55.99 -20.75
CA SER A 703 -35.34 56.94 -20.25
C SER A 703 -35.25 58.32 -20.91
N LYS A 704 -34.03 58.73 -21.32
CA LYS A 704 -33.74 59.98 -22.03
C LYS A 704 -33.94 59.88 -23.54
N GLY A 705 -34.22 58.68 -24.07
CA GLY A 705 -34.38 58.43 -25.50
C GLY A 705 -33.07 58.40 -26.30
N ASP A 706 -31.92 58.34 -25.61
CA ASP A 706 -30.61 58.48 -26.24
C ASP A 706 -30.04 57.12 -26.69
N CYS A 707 -30.61 56.63 -27.79
CA CYS A 707 -30.38 55.26 -28.23
C CYS A 707 -28.96 55.03 -28.79
N ALA A 708 -28.23 56.09 -29.15
CA ALA A 708 -26.83 55.98 -29.59
C ALA A 708 -25.90 55.61 -28.42
N TYR A 709 -26.12 56.23 -27.25
CA TYR A 709 -25.36 55.90 -26.04
C TYR A 709 -25.83 54.60 -25.39
N VAL A 710 -27.08 54.17 -25.59
CA VAL A 710 -27.53 52.82 -25.21
C VAL A 710 -26.70 51.75 -25.93
N ASP A 711 -26.46 51.87 -27.24
CA ASP A 711 -25.65 50.91 -28.01
C ASP A 711 -24.18 50.84 -27.55
N ILE A 712 -23.61 52.00 -27.19
CA ILE A 712 -22.26 52.10 -26.63
C ILE A 712 -22.19 51.45 -25.25
N ALA A 713 -23.12 51.78 -24.35
CA ALA A 713 -23.17 51.21 -23.01
C ALA A 713 -23.48 49.70 -23.01
N LEU A 714 -24.24 49.22 -24.00
CA LEU A 714 -24.45 47.79 -24.23
C LEU A 714 -23.17 47.08 -24.70
N ALA A 715 -22.25 47.77 -25.38
CA ALA A 715 -20.95 47.21 -25.77
C ALA A 715 -20.11 46.77 -24.56
N ASP A 716 -20.17 47.56 -23.49
CA ASP A 716 -19.43 47.31 -22.25
C ASP A 716 -20.01 46.12 -21.45
N ILE A 717 -21.19 45.64 -21.86
CA ILE A 717 -21.94 44.57 -21.17
C ILE A 717 -21.92 43.24 -21.95
N ASP A 718 -21.45 43.23 -23.20
CA ASP A 718 -21.74 42.21 -24.23
C ASP A 718 -21.09 40.82 -24.03
N GLU A 719 -20.35 40.55 -22.95
CA GLU A 719 -19.79 39.19 -22.70
C GLU A 719 -20.39 38.45 -21.49
N ASN A 720 -21.14 39.07 -20.58
CA ASN A 720 -21.28 38.50 -19.23
C ASN A 720 -22.61 38.80 -18.50
N PHE A 721 -23.70 38.15 -18.88
CA PHE A 721 -24.84 38.00 -17.96
C PHE A 721 -25.19 36.53 -17.66
N SER A 722 -25.11 36.18 -16.38
CA SER A 722 -25.82 35.05 -15.76
C SER A 722 -27.10 35.49 -15.04
N ASN A 723 -27.36 36.80 -14.93
CA ASN A 723 -28.51 37.34 -14.20
C ASN A 723 -29.60 37.82 -15.17
N SER A 724 -30.41 36.88 -15.65
CA SER A 724 -31.49 37.09 -16.61
C SER A 724 -32.47 38.20 -16.23
N LYS A 725 -32.62 38.49 -14.93
CA LYS A 725 -33.55 39.50 -14.41
C LYS A 725 -33.25 40.92 -14.92
N TYR A 726 -31.99 41.35 -14.89
CA TYR A 726 -31.59 42.71 -15.29
C TYR A 726 -31.60 42.89 -16.80
N LEU A 727 -31.18 41.87 -17.55
CA LEU A 727 -31.25 41.88 -19.01
C LEU A 727 -32.70 41.91 -19.51
N ASN A 728 -33.61 41.17 -18.86
CA ASN A 728 -35.04 41.24 -19.15
C ASN A 728 -35.64 42.61 -18.84
N GLN A 729 -35.17 43.29 -17.78
CA GLN A 729 -35.61 44.64 -17.44
C GLN A 729 -35.16 45.66 -18.49
N ILE A 730 -33.87 45.64 -18.89
CA ILE A 730 -33.34 46.50 -19.97
C ILE A 730 -34.13 46.26 -21.27
N LYS A 731 -34.38 45.00 -21.62
CA LYS A 731 -35.18 44.64 -22.79
C LYS A 731 -36.57 45.26 -22.74
N TYR A 732 -37.27 45.07 -21.62
CA TYR A 732 -38.62 45.59 -21.43
C TYR A 732 -38.66 47.13 -21.50
N ASP A 733 -37.75 47.80 -20.80
CA ASP A 733 -37.69 49.27 -20.77
C ASP A 733 -37.35 49.86 -22.14
N LEU A 734 -36.43 49.21 -22.87
CA LEU A 734 -36.08 49.58 -24.24
C LEU A 734 -37.27 49.42 -25.18
N GLU A 735 -37.97 48.28 -25.13
CA GLU A 735 -39.16 48.02 -25.94
C GLU A 735 -40.27 49.05 -25.65
N CYS A 736 -40.50 49.36 -24.38
CA CYS A 736 -41.49 50.37 -23.98
C CYS A 736 -41.12 51.78 -24.47
N SER A 737 -39.85 52.17 -24.33
CA SER A 737 -39.37 53.48 -24.78
C SER A 737 -39.49 53.64 -26.30
N LEU A 738 -39.07 52.64 -27.07
CA LEU A 738 -39.15 52.65 -28.54
C LEU A 738 -40.60 52.64 -29.05
N ASN A 739 -41.48 51.84 -28.44
CA ASN A 739 -42.90 51.84 -28.80
C ASN A 739 -43.58 53.17 -28.45
N LYS A 740 -43.20 53.80 -27.33
CA LYS A 740 -43.69 55.13 -26.94
C LYS A 740 -43.22 56.20 -27.92
N LEU A 741 -41.95 56.17 -28.33
CA LEU A 741 -41.38 57.06 -29.34
C LEU A 741 -42.16 56.96 -30.66
N MET A 742 -42.27 55.74 -31.22
CA MET A 742 -43.03 55.49 -32.45
C MET A 742 -44.48 55.98 -32.36
N LYS A 743 -45.18 55.67 -31.27
CA LYS A 743 -46.56 56.11 -31.07
C LYS A 743 -46.67 57.63 -30.98
N HIS A 744 -45.75 58.28 -30.28
CA HIS A 744 -45.74 59.74 -30.12
C HIS A 744 -45.48 60.45 -31.46
N THR A 745 -44.49 59.99 -32.22
CA THR A 745 -44.17 60.52 -33.55
C THR A 745 -45.33 60.31 -34.52
N LYS A 746 -46.03 59.17 -34.46
CA LYS A 746 -47.24 58.92 -35.26
C LYS A 746 -48.38 59.88 -34.91
N SER A 747 -48.61 60.13 -33.61
CA SER A 747 -49.59 61.13 -33.16
C SER A 747 -49.22 62.53 -33.63
N MET A 748 -47.95 62.92 -33.54
CA MET A 748 -47.47 64.22 -34.04
C MET A 748 -47.69 64.35 -35.55
N ALA A 749 -47.42 63.29 -36.31
CA ALA A 749 -47.62 63.28 -37.76
C ALA A 749 -49.09 63.52 -38.13
N TYR A 750 -50.04 62.84 -37.46
CA TYR A 750 -51.47 63.09 -37.66
C TYR A 750 -51.89 64.50 -37.22
N TRP A 751 -51.29 65.05 -36.16
CA TRP A 751 -51.65 66.37 -35.63
C TRP A 751 -51.35 67.52 -36.59
N ILE A 752 -50.44 67.32 -37.54
CA ILE A 752 -50.09 68.31 -38.57
C ILE A 752 -51.18 68.46 -39.63
N GLU A 753 -52.09 67.48 -39.77
CA GLU A 753 -53.19 67.54 -40.74
C GLU A 753 -54.05 68.80 -40.53
N GLY A 754 -54.11 69.68 -41.53
CA GLY A 754 -54.83 70.95 -41.48
C GLY A 754 -54.19 72.06 -40.60
N ASN A 755 -53.05 71.79 -39.95
CA ASN A 755 -52.38 72.70 -39.02
C ASN A 755 -50.89 72.96 -39.34
N ILE A 756 -50.45 72.67 -40.58
CA ILE A 756 -49.05 72.82 -41.02
C ILE A 756 -48.46 74.20 -40.65
N SER A 757 -49.27 75.25 -40.73
CA SER A 757 -48.86 76.62 -40.42
C SER A 757 -48.56 76.89 -38.94
N LYS A 758 -49.24 76.18 -38.02
CA LYS A 758 -49.15 76.38 -36.56
C LYS A 758 -48.17 75.42 -35.88
N GLU A 759 -47.90 74.28 -36.50
CA GLU A 759 -47.20 73.14 -35.87
C GLU A 759 -45.77 72.93 -36.38
N LYS A 760 -45.04 74.03 -36.66
CA LYS A 760 -43.65 73.97 -37.18
C LYS A 760 -42.69 73.19 -36.28
N ASN A 761 -42.85 73.30 -34.96
CA ASN A 761 -42.03 72.56 -33.99
C ASN A 761 -42.28 71.03 -34.06
N ASN A 762 -43.53 70.62 -34.28
CA ASN A 762 -43.86 69.20 -34.40
C ASN A 762 -43.30 68.59 -35.69
N ILE A 763 -43.24 69.36 -36.78
CA ILE A 763 -42.60 68.91 -38.04
C ILE A 763 -41.12 68.60 -37.82
N ARG A 764 -40.40 69.51 -37.13
CA ARG A 764 -38.99 69.29 -36.77
C ARG A 764 -38.80 68.08 -35.86
N LEU A 765 -39.61 67.97 -34.79
CA LEU A 765 -39.55 66.83 -33.87
C LEU A 765 -39.86 65.49 -34.55
N ILE A 766 -40.73 65.47 -35.56
CA ILE A 766 -40.96 64.26 -36.35
C ILE A 766 -39.71 63.89 -37.14
N ASN A 767 -39.05 64.87 -37.77
CA ASN A 767 -37.80 64.64 -38.49
C ASN A 767 -36.73 64.03 -37.57
N ASP A 768 -36.51 64.66 -36.42
CA ASP A 768 -35.55 64.22 -35.40
C ASP A 768 -35.86 62.78 -34.93
N ASN A 769 -37.14 62.46 -34.72
CA ASN A 769 -37.57 61.12 -34.29
C ASN A 769 -37.40 60.07 -35.39
N ILE A 770 -37.67 60.39 -36.66
CA ILE A 770 -37.43 59.47 -37.78
C ILE A 770 -35.93 59.20 -37.94
N GLU A 771 -35.09 60.23 -37.80
CA GLU A 771 -33.64 60.10 -37.83
C GLU A 771 -33.13 59.20 -36.69
N ASN A 772 -33.60 59.43 -35.46
CA ASN A 772 -33.26 58.60 -34.30
C ASN A 772 -33.65 57.12 -34.52
N ILE A 773 -34.84 56.85 -35.06
CA ILE A 773 -35.28 55.48 -35.39
C ILE A 773 -34.42 54.87 -36.51
N SER A 774 -34.01 55.68 -37.49
CA SER A 774 -33.13 55.24 -38.57
C SER A 774 -31.73 54.88 -38.05
N ILE A 775 -31.19 55.65 -37.10
CA ILE A 775 -29.93 55.31 -36.40
C ILE A 775 -30.07 53.97 -35.67
N ILE A 776 -31.15 53.77 -34.93
CA ILE A 776 -31.42 52.54 -34.17
C ILE A 776 -31.45 51.30 -35.08
N LEU A 777 -32.06 51.42 -36.27
CA LEU A 777 -32.12 50.33 -37.25
C LEU A 777 -30.73 49.86 -37.71
N THR A 778 -29.69 50.69 -37.59
CA THR A 778 -28.31 50.32 -37.94
C THR A 778 -27.52 49.66 -36.78
N LYS A 779 -28.09 49.62 -35.57
CA LYS A 779 -27.39 49.12 -34.36
C LYS A 779 -27.77 47.67 -34.03
N ASN A 780 -26.89 46.73 -34.41
CA ASN A 780 -27.13 45.29 -34.27
C ASN A 780 -27.41 44.83 -32.82
N ARG A 781 -26.74 45.40 -31.82
CA ARG A 781 -26.93 45.01 -30.40
C ARG A 781 -28.33 45.33 -29.90
N ILE A 782 -28.81 46.54 -30.18
CA ILE A 782 -30.18 46.96 -29.87
C ILE A 782 -31.19 46.09 -30.61
N MET A 783 -30.98 45.85 -31.91
CA MET A 783 -31.89 45.04 -32.73
C MET A 783 -31.96 43.57 -32.28
N ASN A 784 -30.87 43.02 -31.72
CA ASN A 784 -30.83 41.65 -31.18
C ASN A 784 -31.54 41.52 -29.83
N LEU A 785 -31.58 42.58 -29.02
CA LEU A 785 -32.17 42.55 -27.67
C LEU A 785 -33.70 42.61 -27.68
N ILE A 786 -34.29 43.39 -28.60
CA ILE A 786 -35.74 43.57 -28.70
C ILE A 786 -36.45 42.35 -29.31
N ASP A 787 -37.71 42.16 -28.94
CA ASP A 787 -38.57 41.14 -29.53
C ASP A 787 -38.81 41.33 -31.03
N GLU A 788 -39.17 40.23 -31.69
CA GLU A 788 -39.37 40.19 -33.14
C GLU A 788 -40.49 41.15 -33.58
N LYS A 789 -41.53 41.31 -32.75
CA LYS A 789 -42.65 42.22 -33.00
C LYS A 789 -42.21 43.69 -33.02
N THR A 790 -41.46 44.14 -32.01
CA THR A 790 -40.96 45.53 -31.95
C THR A 790 -39.94 45.78 -33.07
N ARG A 791 -39.11 44.78 -33.38
CA ARG A 791 -38.16 44.84 -34.51
C ARG A 791 -38.86 45.07 -35.85
N ASP A 792 -39.93 44.33 -36.11
CA ASP A 792 -40.71 44.47 -37.34
C ASP A 792 -41.44 45.81 -37.41
N ASN A 793 -41.97 46.30 -36.27
CA ASN A 793 -42.59 47.61 -36.20
C ASN A 793 -41.58 48.73 -36.51
N LEU A 794 -40.38 48.69 -35.93
CA LEU A 794 -39.32 49.67 -36.20
C LEU A 794 -38.91 49.69 -37.68
N ARG A 795 -38.80 48.52 -38.32
CA ARG A 795 -38.45 48.41 -39.74
C ARG A 795 -39.51 49.02 -40.65
N LYS A 796 -40.80 48.91 -40.28
CA LYS A 796 -41.92 49.46 -41.05
C LYS A 796 -42.18 50.94 -40.75
N PHE A 797 -41.76 51.41 -39.58
CA PHE A 797 -42.13 52.73 -39.06
C PHE A 797 -41.75 53.92 -39.96
N PRO A 798 -40.52 54.03 -40.51
CA PRO A 798 -40.18 55.13 -41.42
C PRO A 798 -41.12 55.20 -42.64
N ASN A 799 -41.47 54.05 -43.21
CA ASN A 799 -42.40 53.96 -44.33
C ASN A 799 -43.84 54.32 -43.92
N GLU A 800 -44.29 53.91 -42.73
CA GLU A 800 -45.60 54.28 -42.22
C GLU A 800 -45.74 55.80 -42.04
N ILE A 801 -44.74 56.46 -41.43
CA ILE A 801 -44.74 57.91 -41.26
C ILE A 801 -44.65 58.60 -42.63
N HIS A 802 -43.83 58.09 -43.54
CA HIS A 802 -43.77 58.59 -44.91
C HIS A 802 -45.15 58.59 -45.58
N GLN A 803 -45.89 57.48 -45.48
CA GLN A 803 -47.25 57.36 -46.04
C GLN A 803 -48.23 58.36 -45.39
N ILE A 804 -48.17 58.53 -44.07
CA ILE A 804 -49.01 59.50 -43.35
C ILE A 804 -48.73 60.92 -43.83
N LEU A 805 -47.46 61.31 -43.86
CA LEU A 805 -47.03 62.63 -44.33
C LEU A 805 -47.38 62.85 -45.81
N THR A 806 -47.23 61.83 -46.66
CA THR A 806 -47.65 61.90 -48.07
C THR A 806 -49.13 62.13 -48.21
N LYS A 807 -49.97 61.42 -47.45
CA LYS A 807 -51.41 61.64 -47.47
C LYS A 807 -51.77 63.06 -47.06
N ILE A 808 -51.17 63.57 -45.98
CA ILE A 808 -51.41 64.92 -45.46
C ILE A 808 -50.96 65.97 -46.48
N PHE A 809 -49.77 65.84 -47.05
CA PHE A 809 -49.27 66.81 -48.02
C PHE A 809 -49.99 66.75 -49.36
N ILE A 810 -50.48 65.58 -49.80
CA ILE A 810 -51.37 65.50 -50.97
C ILE A 810 -52.66 66.27 -50.70
N HIS A 811 -53.24 66.10 -49.51
CA HIS A 811 -54.44 66.84 -49.12
C HIS A 811 -54.20 68.37 -49.09
N GLU A 812 -53.04 68.81 -48.57
CA GLU A 812 -52.64 70.21 -48.58
C GLU A 812 -52.47 70.74 -50.01
N VAL A 813 -51.81 69.98 -50.88
CA VAL A 813 -51.63 70.31 -52.30
C VAL A 813 -52.97 70.40 -53.03
N HIS A 814 -53.93 69.51 -52.74
CA HIS A 814 -55.29 69.63 -53.27
C HIS A 814 -56.03 70.86 -52.74
N SER A 815 -55.83 71.20 -51.47
CA SER A 815 -56.40 72.41 -50.87
C SER A 815 -55.87 73.67 -51.55
N ILE A 816 -54.56 73.72 -51.82
CA ILE A 816 -53.92 74.78 -52.61
C ILE A 816 -54.51 74.85 -54.03
N ASP A 817 -54.65 73.71 -54.70
CA ASP A 817 -55.22 73.66 -56.06
C ASP A 817 -56.66 74.17 -56.08
N LEU A 818 -57.46 73.79 -55.07
CA LEU A 818 -58.81 74.31 -54.88
C LEU A 818 -58.79 75.83 -54.66
N PHE A 819 -57.95 76.34 -53.75
CA PHE A 819 -57.82 77.79 -53.53
C PHE A 819 -57.52 78.55 -54.83
N ILE A 820 -56.63 78.03 -55.68
CA ILE A 820 -56.34 78.62 -57.00
C ILE A 820 -57.57 78.59 -57.93
N HIS A 821 -58.31 77.48 -57.94
CA HIS A 821 -59.50 77.30 -58.78
C HIS A 821 -60.66 78.22 -58.38
N VAL A 822 -60.88 78.45 -57.08
CA VAL A 822 -61.90 79.39 -56.56
C VAL A 822 -61.36 80.81 -56.35
N ASN A 823 -60.16 81.10 -56.86
CA ASN A 823 -59.53 82.43 -56.91
C ASN A 823 -59.13 83.03 -55.54
N TYR A 824 -58.95 82.19 -54.51
CA TYR A 824 -58.37 82.56 -53.21
C TYR A 824 -56.84 82.51 -53.26
N TYR A 825 -56.23 83.44 -53.99
CA TYR A 825 -54.80 83.38 -54.31
C TYR A 825 -53.88 83.66 -53.12
N LEU A 826 -54.30 84.48 -52.17
CA LEU A 826 -53.51 84.79 -50.97
C LEU A 826 -53.38 83.55 -50.07
N GLU A 827 -54.51 82.85 -49.86
CA GLU A 827 -54.58 81.59 -49.12
C GLU A 827 -53.77 80.49 -49.82
N ALA A 828 -53.79 80.45 -51.16
CA ALA A 828 -52.98 79.53 -51.95
C ALA A 828 -51.47 79.81 -51.81
N GLU A 829 -51.03 81.07 -51.90
CA GLU A 829 -49.62 81.45 -51.72
C GLU A 829 -49.13 81.14 -50.30
N GLN A 830 -49.91 81.49 -49.27
CA GLN A 830 -49.57 81.20 -47.87
C GLN A 830 -49.52 79.69 -47.60
N SER A 831 -50.45 78.91 -48.16
CA SER A 831 -50.47 77.45 -48.02
C SER A 831 -49.27 76.80 -48.74
N ILE A 832 -48.87 77.30 -49.91
CA ILE A 832 -47.63 76.84 -50.56
C ILE A 832 -46.39 77.20 -49.74
N GLU A 833 -46.32 78.37 -49.13
CA GLU A 833 -45.19 78.75 -48.27
C GLU A 833 -45.08 77.82 -47.05
N ASN A 834 -46.21 77.56 -46.38
CA ASN A 834 -46.27 76.62 -45.25
C ASN A 834 -45.86 75.20 -45.65
N LEU A 835 -46.37 74.71 -46.78
CA LEU A 835 -45.97 73.42 -47.34
C LEU A 835 -44.48 73.40 -47.71
N THR A 836 -43.95 74.50 -48.26
CA THR A 836 -42.52 74.62 -48.59
C THR A 836 -41.64 74.52 -47.36
N HIS A 837 -42.03 75.19 -46.27
CA HIS A 837 -41.34 75.10 -45.00
C HIS A 837 -41.37 73.68 -44.44
N ALA A 838 -42.55 73.04 -44.42
CA ALA A 838 -42.70 71.66 -43.95
C ALA A 838 -41.81 70.68 -44.72
N LEU A 839 -41.78 70.78 -46.04
CA LEU A 839 -40.95 69.94 -46.90
C LEU A 839 -39.45 70.22 -46.74
N ARG A 840 -39.06 71.42 -46.33
CA ARG A 840 -37.66 71.76 -46.04
C ARG A 840 -37.20 71.14 -44.72
N GLU A 841 -37.99 71.25 -43.66
CA GLU A 841 -37.68 70.65 -42.36
C GLU A 841 -37.62 69.11 -42.42
N LEU A 842 -38.28 68.49 -43.40
CA LEU A 842 -38.31 67.05 -43.60
C LEU A 842 -37.38 66.56 -44.74
N SER A 843 -36.56 67.43 -45.34
CA SER A 843 -35.89 67.15 -46.63
C SER A 843 -35.03 65.88 -46.65
N ASP A 844 -34.46 65.53 -45.50
CA ASP A 844 -33.55 64.39 -45.37
C ASP A 844 -34.32 63.06 -45.25
N ASN A 845 -35.53 63.10 -44.68
CA ASN A 845 -36.32 61.91 -44.35
C ASN A 845 -37.65 61.78 -45.13
N TYR A 846 -38.03 62.78 -45.93
CA TYR A 846 -39.26 62.77 -46.72
C TYR A 846 -39.03 63.17 -48.18
N LYS A 847 -39.34 62.25 -49.11
CA LYS A 847 -39.26 62.49 -50.56
C LYS A 847 -40.46 61.90 -51.28
N SER A 848 -41.42 62.74 -51.67
CA SER A 848 -42.59 62.32 -52.47
C SER A 848 -42.65 63.11 -53.76
N ASN A 849 -42.23 62.47 -54.87
CA ASN A 849 -42.20 63.11 -56.19
C ASN A 849 -43.55 63.74 -56.55
N VAL A 850 -44.66 63.05 -56.23
CA VAL A 850 -46.02 63.53 -56.49
C VAL A 850 -46.31 64.87 -55.79
N VAL A 851 -45.93 65.00 -54.52
CA VAL A 851 -46.14 66.24 -53.76
C VAL A 851 -45.24 67.35 -54.28
N TYR A 852 -43.95 67.06 -54.53
CA TYR A 852 -43.01 68.07 -55.03
C TYR A 852 -43.39 68.57 -56.43
N GLU A 853 -43.68 67.66 -57.36
CA GLU A 853 -44.09 68.00 -58.73
C GLU A 853 -45.38 68.81 -58.74
N LYS A 854 -46.41 68.36 -58.00
CA LYS A 854 -47.70 69.06 -57.97
C LYS A 854 -47.58 70.41 -57.26
N LYS A 855 -46.80 70.52 -56.18
CA LYS A 855 -46.48 71.80 -55.54
C LYS A 855 -45.76 72.75 -56.52
N GLU A 856 -44.76 72.27 -57.26
CA GLU A 856 -44.09 73.08 -58.29
C GLU A 856 -45.05 73.52 -59.41
N GLN A 857 -45.93 72.64 -59.86
CA GLN A 857 -46.97 72.98 -60.85
C GLN A 857 -47.90 74.07 -60.33
N LEU A 858 -48.38 73.97 -59.09
CA LEU A 858 -49.26 74.98 -58.47
C LEU A 858 -48.50 76.30 -58.23
N GLN A 859 -47.24 76.23 -57.83
CA GLN A 859 -46.37 77.41 -57.72
C GLN A 859 -46.18 78.09 -59.08
N LYS A 860 -45.96 77.32 -60.16
CA LYS A 860 -45.88 77.86 -61.54
C LYS A 860 -47.18 78.52 -61.96
N ARG A 861 -48.34 77.89 -61.67
CA ARG A 861 -49.66 78.49 -61.95
C ARG A 861 -49.87 79.80 -61.20
N LEU A 862 -49.47 79.88 -59.93
CA LEU A 862 -49.51 81.14 -59.19
C LEU A 862 -48.51 82.16 -59.72
N ASN A 863 -47.31 81.76 -60.13
CA ASN A 863 -46.32 82.69 -60.71
C ASN A 863 -46.78 83.25 -62.06
N HIS A 864 -47.47 82.45 -62.87
CA HIS A 864 -48.09 82.81 -64.16
C HIS A 864 -49.60 83.04 -64.02
N LEU A 865 -50.02 83.69 -62.93
CA LEU A 865 -51.43 83.81 -62.59
C LEU A 865 -52.26 84.53 -63.66
N LEU A 866 -51.69 85.52 -64.35
CA LEU A 866 -52.39 86.19 -65.47
C LEU A 866 -52.79 85.19 -66.54
N ASP A 867 -51.86 84.32 -66.96
CA ASP A 867 -52.10 83.32 -68.00
C ASP A 867 -53.11 82.27 -67.52
N ASP A 868 -53.03 81.83 -66.26
CA ASP A 868 -53.99 80.89 -65.67
C ASP A 868 -55.41 81.47 -65.59
N ILE A 869 -55.55 82.76 -65.25
CA ILE A 869 -56.85 83.45 -65.28
C ILE A 869 -57.36 83.56 -66.72
N LEU A 870 -56.52 83.96 -67.68
CA LEU A 870 -56.90 84.10 -69.09
C LEU A 870 -57.26 82.76 -69.76
N GLN A 871 -56.76 81.62 -69.26
CA GLN A 871 -57.16 80.29 -69.72
C GLN A 871 -58.53 79.86 -69.17
N ARG A 872 -58.91 80.37 -67.99
CA ARG A 872 -60.19 80.03 -67.33
C ARG A 872 -61.33 81.00 -67.67
N TYR A 873 -60.98 82.24 -68.02
CA TYR A 873 -61.91 83.31 -68.35
C TYR A 873 -61.66 83.81 -69.77
N ASP A 874 -62.62 83.62 -70.66
CA ASP A 874 -62.55 84.22 -72.00
C ASP A 874 -63.09 85.65 -71.99
N PHE A 875 -62.18 86.61 -71.73
CA PHE A 875 -62.51 88.04 -71.81
C PHE A 875 -62.72 88.56 -73.23
N SER A 876 -62.58 87.69 -74.24
CA SER A 876 -62.73 88.00 -75.66
C SER A 876 -64.06 87.53 -76.23
N ASP A 877 -64.99 87.07 -75.37
CA ASP A 877 -66.35 86.72 -75.75
C ASP A 877 -67.37 87.22 -74.72
N MET A 878 -68.12 88.25 -75.08
CA MET A 878 -69.15 88.84 -74.22
C MET A 878 -70.29 87.88 -73.91
N GLU A 879 -70.54 86.87 -74.77
CA GLU A 879 -71.55 85.86 -74.51
C GLU A 879 -71.20 85.03 -73.27
N THR A 880 -69.92 84.86 -72.95
CA THR A 880 -69.50 84.05 -71.81
C THR A 880 -69.53 84.79 -70.48
N PHE A 881 -69.75 86.12 -70.49
CA PHE A 881 -69.66 86.94 -69.28
C PHE A 881 -70.75 86.62 -68.25
N TYR A 882 -71.88 86.01 -68.64
CA TYR A 882 -72.87 85.56 -67.65
C TYR A 882 -72.47 84.22 -66.98
N ILE A 883 -71.67 83.39 -67.66
CA ILE A 883 -71.16 82.10 -67.15
C ILE A 883 -70.00 82.36 -66.19
N HIS A 884 -69.09 83.25 -66.58
CA HIS A 884 -67.92 83.64 -65.80
C HIS A 884 -67.84 85.17 -65.69
N PRO A 885 -68.63 85.78 -64.78
CA PRO A 885 -68.67 87.24 -64.63
C PRO A 885 -67.29 87.83 -64.37
N PRO A 886 -66.80 88.75 -65.23
CA PRO A 886 -65.55 89.43 -64.97
C PRO A 886 -65.51 90.12 -63.60
N LYS A 887 -66.62 90.71 -63.14
CA LYS A 887 -66.69 91.31 -61.80
C LYS A 887 -66.22 90.37 -60.67
N ASP A 888 -66.46 89.06 -60.76
CA ASP A 888 -66.18 88.12 -59.66
C ASP A 888 -64.67 87.91 -59.47
N ILE A 889 -63.91 87.78 -60.57
CA ILE A 889 -62.44 87.69 -60.50
C ILE A 889 -61.82 89.02 -60.06
N PHE A 890 -62.40 90.17 -60.46
CA PHE A 890 -61.95 91.48 -60.02
C PHE A 890 -62.23 91.75 -58.54
N GLU A 891 -63.36 91.28 -57.98
CA GLU A 891 -63.62 91.33 -56.55
C GLU A 891 -62.59 90.52 -55.75
N GLN A 892 -62.22 89.32 -56.22
CA GLN A 892 -61.18 88.52 -55.56
C GLN A 892 -59.80 89.16 -55.69
N LEU A 893 -59.43 89.67 -56.87
CA LEU A 893 -58.19 90.40 -57.04
C LEU A 893 -58.14 91.68 -56.18
N LYS A 894 -59.26 92.40 -56.01
CA LYS A 894 -59.36 93.55 -55.09
C LYS A 894 -59.04 93.17 -53.64
N ARG A 895 -59.52 92.01 -53.17
CA ARG A 895 -59.19 91.51 -51.82
C ARG A 895 -57.69 91.30 -51.65
N VAL A 896 -57.01 90.81 -52.67
CA VAL A 896 -55.55 90.59 -52.65
C VAL A 896 -54.76 91.88 -52.91
N LEU A 897 -55.31 92.86 -53.64
CA LEU A 897 -54.68 94.17 -53.85
C LEU A 897 -54.45 94.94 -52.54
N LEU A 898 -55.30 94.72 -51.53
CA LEU A 898 -55.11 95.25 -50.18
C LEU A 898 -53.84 94.74 -49.50
N SER A 899 -53.26 93.63 -49.97
CA SER A 899 -51.99 93.09 -49.48
C SER A 899 -50.75 93.84 -50.01
N GLY A 900 -50.93 94.80 -50.94
CA GLY A 900 -49.85 95.65 -51.46
C GLY A 900 -48.86 94.95 -52.40
N ASN A 901 -49.14 93.72 -52.86
CA ASN A 901 -48.22 92.96 -53.69
C ASN A 901 -48.31 93.42 -55.17
N PRO A 902 -47.19 93.93 -55.77
CA PRO A 902 -47.19 94.54 -57.10
C PRO A 902 -47.61 93.57 -58.22
N LYS A 903 -47.38 92.27 -58.04
CA LYS A 903 -47.81 91.22 -58.97
C LYS A 903 -49.31 91.27 -59.24
N TYR A 904 -50.13 91.43 -58.19
CA TYR A 904 -51.59 91.48 -58.34
C TYR A 904 -52.06 92.83 -58.91
N VAL A 905 -51.32 93.91 -58.66
CA VAL A 905 -51.57 95.23 -59.26
C VAL A 905 -51.42 95.17 -60.78
N ASP A 906 -50.36 94.54 -61.26
CA ASP A 906 -50.08 94.42 -62.69
C ASP A 906 -51.06 93.48 -63.39
N ILE A 907 -51.43 92.36 -62.75
CA ILE A 907 -52.48 91.44 -63.23
C ILE A 907 -53.83 92.16 -63.32
N TYR A 908 -54.21 92.86 -62.26
CA TYR A 908 -55.47 93.61 -62.19
C TYR A 908 -55.55 94.64 -63.32
N LYS A 909 -54.51 95.46 -63.51
CA LYS A 909 -54.46 96.44 -64.60
C LYS A 909 -54.49 95.79 -65.98
N SER A 910 -53.74 94.70 -66.19
CA SER A 910 -53.68 94.01 -67.47
C SER A 910 -55.01 93.40 -67.88
N LEU A 911 -55.73 92.79 -66.94
CA LEU A 911 -57.08 92.28 -67.18
C LEU A 911 -58.07 93.42 -67.41
N LEU A 912 -57.98 94.51 -66.64
CA LEU A 912 -58.85 95.67 -66.75
C LEU A 912 -58.71 96.30 -68.14
N GLU A 913 -57.49 96.50 -68.60
CA GLU A 913 -57.20 97.01 -69.95
C GLU A 913 -57.63 96.02 -71.04
N LYS A 914 -57.45 94.72 -70.86
CA LYS A 914 -57.90 93.72 -71.86
C LYS A 914 -59.42 93.77 -72.07
N ILE A 915 -60.20 93.80 -70.97
CA ILE A 915 -61.65 93.94 -71.06
C ILE A 915 -62.02 95.31 -71.60
N ARG A 916 -61.35 96.40 -71.16
CA ARG A 916 -61.59 97.75 -71.66
C ARG A 916 -61.41 97.84 -73.17
N VAL A 917 -60.28 97.39 -73.70
CA VAL A 917 -59.98 97.40 -75.14
C VAL A 917 -61.00 96.57 -75.91
N TYR A 918 -61.34 95.37 -75.42
CA TYR A 918 -62.31 94.51 -76.09
C TYR A 918 -63.74 95.10 -76.05
N PHE A 919 -64.15 95.64 -74.91
CA PHE A 919 -65.47 96.26 -74.72
C PHE A 919 -65.61 97.55 -75.53
N SER A 920 -64.58 98.41 -75.55
CA SER A 920 -64.47 99.58 -76.43
C SER A 920 -64.54 99.19 -77.91
N SER A 921 -63.78 98.19 -78.35
CA SER A 921 -63.78 97.77 -79.76
C SER A 921 -65.16 97.27 -80.23
N ASN A 922 -65.91 96.58 -79.35
CA ASN A 922 -67.26 96.15 -79.68
C ASN A 922 -68.28 97.31 -79.65
N LEU A 923 -68.13 98.27 -78.72
CA LEU A 923 -68.89 99.52 -78.73
C LEU A 923 -68.67 100.32 -80.04
N ASP A 924 -67.41 100.47 -80.46
CA ASP A 924 -67.04 101.20 -81.69
C ASP A 924 -67.57 100.50 -82.94
N LYS A 925 -67.50 99.15 -82.97
CA LYS A 925 -68.10 98.36 -84.05
C LYS A 925 -69.61 98.58 -84.10
N LEU A 926 -70.31 98.56 -82.95
CA LEU A 926 -71.74 98.79 -82.89
C LEU A 926 -72.14 100.19 -83.35
N GLN A 927 -71.41 101.24 -82.98
CA GLN A 927 -71.68 102.62 -83.44
C GLN A 927 -71.59 102.79 -84.96
N ASN A 928 -70.85 101.93 -85.65
CA ASN A 928 -70.61 102.00 -87.10
C ASN A 928 -71.36 100.91 -87.90
N ASP A 929 -72.09 100.01 -87.24
CA ASP A 929 -72.70 98.82 -87.85
C ASP A 929 -74.19 99.05 -88.14
N SER A 930 -74.56 99.08 -89.42
CA SER A 930 -75.94 99.23 -89.92
C SER A 930 -76.63 97.89 -90.23
N SER A 931 -76.05 96.77 -89.78
CA SER A 931 -76.57 95.42 -90.03
C SER A 931 -77.88 95.11 -89.31
N LYS A 932 -78.63 94.14 -89.85
CA LYS A 932 -79.93 93.67 -89.30
C LYS A 932 -79.84 93.10 -87.88
N ASP A 933 -78.66 92.70 -87.41
CA ASP A 933 -78.44 92.10 -86.09
C ASP A 933 -78.07 93.13 -85.01
N HIS A 934 -78.14 94.43 -85.34
CA HIS A 934 -77.73 95.53 -84.46
C HIS A 934 -78.43 95.50 -83.09
N LEU A 935 -79.74 95.22 -83.03
CA LEU A 935 -80.50 95.12 -81.77
C LEU A 935 -80.03 93.96 -80.88
N GLN A 936 -79.69 92.81 -81.47
CA GLN A 936 -79.24 91.65 -80.71
C GLN A 936 -77.83 91.86 -80.14
N LYS A 937 -76.95 92.52 -80.90
CA LYS A 937 -75.61 92.93 -80.43
C LYS A 937 -75.68 93.98 -79.31
N ILE A 938 -76.61 94.94 -79.38
CA ILE A 938 -76.87 95.89 -78.28
C ILE A 938 -77.32 95.15 -77.02
N LEU A 939 -78.24 94.20 -77.13
CA LEU A 939 -78.73 93.42 -75.99
C LEU A 939 -77.60 92.61 -75.34
N LEU A 940 -76.76 91.97 -76.15
CA LEU A 940 -75.57 91.24 -75.70
C LEU A 940 -74.59 92.14 -74.95
N LEU A 941 -74.30 93.31 -75.49
CA LEU A 941 -73.36 94.26 -74.89
C LEU A 941 -73.92 94.87 -73.60
N LYS A 942 -75.24 95.13 -73.53
CA LYS A 942 -75.95 95.53 -72.30
C LYS A 942 -75.94 94.42 -71.25
N ASN A 943 -76.15 93.17 -71.64
CA ASN A 943 -76.06 92.04 -70.71
C ASN A 943 -74.63 91.86 -70.18
N ALA A 944 -73.62 91.92 -71.05
CA ALA A 944 -72.21 91.85 -70.66
C ALA A 944 -71.80 93.00 -69.74
N PHE A 945 -72.35 94.20 -69.94
CA PHE A 945 -72.11 95.37 -69.08
C PHE A 945 -72.47 95.12 -67.61
N TYR A 946 -73.56 94.40 -67.32
CA TYR A 946 -73.94 94.05 -65.94
C TYR A 946 -72.90 93.20 -65.21
N PHE A 947 -72.08 92.45 -65.96
CA PHE A 947 -71.05 91.56 -65.42
C PHE A 947 -69.65 92.18 -65.41
N LEU A 948 -69.49 93.41 -65.90
CA LEU A 948 -68.24 94.15 -65.81
C LEU A 948 -67.91 94.58 -64.36
N PRO A 949 -66.63 94.74 -64.01
CA PRO A 949 -66.23 95.36 -62.75
C PRO A 949 -66.66 96.83 -62.71
N ASP A 950 -66.89 97.35 -61.51
CA ASP A 950 -67.45 98.70 -61.28
C ASP A 950 -66.65 99.80 -61.97
N GLU A 951 -65.32 99.67 -62.02
CA GLU A 951 -64.43 100.61 -62.69
C GLU A 951 -64.73 100.75 -64.19
N LEU A 952 -64.99 99.63 -64.86
CA LEU A 952 -65.36 99.63 -66.28
C LEU A 952 -66.82 100.00 -66.48
N LYS A 953 -67.70 99.65 -65.53
CA LYS A 953 -69.09 100.10 -65.56
C LYS A 953 -69.17 101.62 -65.55
N ILE A 954 -68.50 102.28 -64.62
CA ILE A 954 -68.46 103.75 -64.55
C ILE A 954 -67.94 104.34 -65.86
N LEU A 955 -66.89 103.75 -66.43
CA LEU A 955 -66.26 104.23 -67.67
C LEU A 955 -67.18 104.10 -68.90
N PHE A 956 -67.92 103.00 -69.02
CA PHE A 956 -68.79 102.74 -70.18
C PHE A 956 -70.25 103.11 -69.99
N GLN A 957 -70.69 103.45 -68.77
CA GLN A 957 -72.09 103.76 -68.43
C GLN A 957 -72.71 104.77 -69.40
N PHE A 958 -72.02 105.89 -69.62
CA PHE A 958 -72.47 106.93 -70.55
C PHE A 958 -72.67 106.40 -71.99
N HIS A 959 -71.75 105.56 -72.46
CA HIS A 959 -71.83 104.99 -73.80
C HIS A 959 -72.95 103.95 -73.94
N ILE A 960 -73.21 103.17 -72.89
CA ILE A 960 -74.33 102.22 -72.86
C ILE A 960 -75.68 102.95 -72.80
N ASP A 961 -75.75 104.03 -72.03
CA ASP A 961 -76.96 104.86 -71.92
C ASP A 961 -77.29 105.56 -73.25
N GLN A 962 -76.28 105.88 -74.06
CA GLN A 962 -76.43 106.40 -75.43
C GLN A 962 -76.89 105.37 -76.47
N LEU A 963 -76.86 104.06 -76.15
CA LEU A 963 -77.40 102.99 -76.99
C LEU A 963 -78.88 102.68 -76.64
N ASN A 964 -79.51 103.51 -75.81
CA ASN A 964 -80.98 103.58 -75.66
C ASN A 964 -81.53 104.64 -76.60
#